data_AF-A0AA36NME8-F1
#
_entry.id   AF-A0AA36NME8-F1
#
_cell.length_a   1.000
_cell.length_b   1.000
_cell.length_c   1.000
_cell.angle_alpha   90.00
_cell.angle_beta   90.00
_cell.angle_gamma   90.00
#
_symmetry.space_group_name_H-M   'P 1'
#
loop_
_entity.id
_entity.type
_entity.pdbx_description
1 polymer ?
#
loop_
_entity_poly.entity_id
_entity_poly.type
_entity_poly.pdbx_seq_one_letter_code
_entity_poly.pdbx_strand_id
1 'polypeptide(L)'
;MLMRHQGATAAAARSMGPEQPLSVPVTVSIPRTETGRGFLGVSTALYVVEVRALDESHELHLPFEDFEKVHADFAQLFKSFPSEVRKKLSYALPPLPGVTWYAYDSPRTLDDRRQKLDALLQGLLQQREVLQDADERLWRFLQLGQAVRAALRLLVTGFVDCKLLQELQGDPKALRHSMVEDALLQILEDCQESKVESVGCSDVCNTLARLYADDCGACLAATRASAVQKRRVRLLLASEGQAGSDALLALARSDQLSWQEALAANLSTGVLELFTEAAEASSEPLAELLLRGFDGAVVSQFVDSSLTQQRKSLLNAYYCSDSSFVRLLSGLILAKLLTHGGLSDAEEAQAEAGLMHLSSPDGDNSLDFGDDPPTVLAEEPMWAWFCQLLTCPKDAGRGFALKVLATLREERRAAQNPSVLRSVLDLTQIGTFRGQAAEIVLKAWQDPEVQVNTWDDVTRDDLASISAALAQRADSALSTHGADLAELLAFLAQLQRRHLRLATLAETSTSETTTSETETSEAPSCGTAVERRMAALAGRFGPWRQTLQGTAAALALAELQNGEAHEALARLGAKTSEASNAMAALPEQNNALKSAKAEALQSMEAVRELSHDMELLLKEKMQTTQEASESAEEAKRWRAAAAEAEEREAEWSAGNQPTEFAPDFDKLQKAIASGEKALAEPSAQECWSRHQEAIERMKSTRDKVANVDARLRHASDLMPALQADLERCRQRSERLEEEARDLQTRRQEVMKNWGEVAMVTLEVGGQVLQLRRRLQEVQAKFAEETSCRLSLQLAARDLQRALVGLEEHLEDLAMDSEAPSNAELIDHCQAD
;
A
#
# COMPACT_ATOMS: atom_id res chain seq x y z
N MET A 1 17.99 31.19 -3.69
CA MET A 1 17.77 29.74 -3.96
C MET A 1 18.20 29.30 -5.37
N LEU A 2 17.94 30.07 -6.45
CA LEU A 2 18.35 29.72 -7.84
C LEU A 2 19.86 29.50 -8.09
N MET A 3 20.75 30.08 -7.29
CA MET A 3 22.21 29.96 -7.49
C MET A 3 22.83 28.68 -6.90
N ARG A 4 22.20 28.02 -5.91
CA ARG A 4 22.75 26.78 -5.31
C ARG A 4 22.47 25.52 -6.17
N HIS A 5 21.45 25.54 -7.03
CA HIS A 5 21.13 24.43 -7.93
C HIS A 5 21.98 24.40 -9.22
N GLN A 6 22.80 25.43 -9.47
CA GLN A 6 23.69 25.47 -10.65
C GLN A 6 24.88 24.48 -10.53
N GLY A 7 25.25 24.07 -9.32
CA GLY A 7 26.37 23.14 -9.10
C GLY A 7 26.06 21.70 -9.53
N ALA A 8 24.86 21.20 -9.25
CA ALA A 8 24.42 19.86 -9.62
C ALA A 8 24.05 19.76 -11.12
N THR A 9 23.44 20.82 -11.68
CA THR A 9 23.11 20.90 -13.11
C THR A 9 24.33 20.99 -14.01
N ALA A 10 25.45 21.55 -13.53
CA ALA A 10 26.70 21.63 -14.28
C ALA A 10 27.40 20.26 -14.49
N ALA A 11 27.10 19.25 -13.67
CA ALA A 11 27.61 17.88 -13.86
C ALA A 11 26.79 17.12 -14.91
N ALA A 12 25.46 17.22 -14.86
CA ALA A 12 24.56 16.62 -15.86
C ALA A 12 24.70 17.26 -17.26
N ALA A 13 25.01 18.57 -17.33
CA ALA A 13 25.24 19.27 -18.59
C ALA A 13 26.53 18.85 -19.32
N ARG A 14 27.44 18.09 -18.69
CA ARG A 14 28.74 17.71 -19.27
C ARG A 14 28.74 16.43 -20.10
N SER A 15 27.67 15.63 -20.10
CA SER A 15 27.60 14.38 -20.90
C SER A 15 26.76 14.48 -22.19
N MET A 16 26.05 15.58 -22.42
CA MET A 16 25.28 15.73 -23.66
C MET A 16 26.21 16.08 -24.82
N GLY A 17 26.45 15.10 -25.69
CA GLY A 17 27.05 15.28 -27.02
C GLY A 17 26.25 16.25 -27.90
N PRO A 18 26.67 16.48 -29.16
CA PRO A 18 26.10 17.50 -30.03
C PRO A 18 24.56 17.43 -30.10
N GLU A 19 23.94 18.57 -29.78
CA GLU A 19 22.50 18.90 -29.73
C GLU A 19 21.59 17.92 -30.49
N GLN A 20 21.21 16.81 -29.84
CA GLN A 20 20.08 16.03 -30.33
C GLN A 20 18.80 16.85 -30.10
N PRO A 21 17.91 16.95 -31.10
CA PRO A 21 16.65 17.64 -30.93
C PRO A 21 15.87 16.97 -29.80
N LEU A 22 15.45 17.76 -28.81
CA LEU A 22 14.60 17.29 -27.71
C LEU A 22 13.29 16.76 -28.29
N SER A 23 13.15 15.44 -28.36
CA SER A 23 11.89 14.81 -28.76
C SER A 23 10.97 14.79 -27.54
N VAL A 24 10.11 15.80 -27.43
CA VAL A 24 9.04 15.81 -26.42
C VAL A 24 7.80 15.15 -27.03
N PRO A 25 7.10 14.23 -26.34
CA PRO A 25 5.90 13.55 -26.83
C PRO A 25 4.67 14.47 -26.78
N VAL A 26 4.79 15.65 -27.38
CA VAL A 26 3.73 16.65 -27.50
C VAL A 26 3.61 17.05 -28.95
N THR A 27 2.44 16.80 -29.54
CA THR A 27 2.09 17.29 -30.86
C THR A 27 0.95 18.27 -30.74
N VAL A 28 1.10 19.44 -31.33
CA VAL A 28 0.05 20.46 -31.36
C VAL A 28 -0.23 20.80 -32.81
N SER A 29 -1.52 20.82 -33.16
CA SER A 29 -1.96 21.22 -34.49
C SER A 29 -3.22 22.07 -34.44
N ILE A 30 -3.41 22.95 -35.41
CA ILE A 30 -4.64 23.74 -35.56
C ILE A 30 -5.38 23.27 -36.83
N PRO A 31 -6.15 22.17 -36.77
CA PRO A 31 -6.76 21.59 -37.96
C PRO A 31 -7.82 22.48 -38.61
N ARG A 32 -8.55 23.28 -37.83
CA ARG A 32 -9.71 24.06 -38.31
C ARG A 32 -9.95 25.35 -37.53
N THR A 33 -10.75 26.23 -38.13
CA THR A 33 -11.27 27.46 -37.50
C THR A 33 -12.79 27.40 -37.42
N GLU A 34 -13.35 27.84 -36.30
CA GLU A 34 -14.79 27.90 -36.04
C GLU A 34 -15.22 29.34 -35.75
N THR A 35 -16.50 29.65 -35.95
CA THR A 35 -17.06 30.96 -35.59
C THR A 35 -17.86 30.82 -34.28
N GLY A 36 -17.33 31.41 -33.20
CA GLY A 36 -18.00 31.50 -31.91
C GLY A 36 -18.86 32.76 -31.77
N ARG A 37 -19.75 32.77 -30.77
CA ARG A 37 -20.38 34.01 -30.28
C ARG A 37 -19.49 34.60 -29.19
N GLY A 38 -18.87 35.75 -29.48
CA GLY A 38 -18.12 36.52 -28.50
C GLY A 38 -19.01 37.24 -27.50
N PHE A 39 -18.35 37.88 -26.54
CA PHE A 39 -18.99 38.79 -25.59
C PHE A 39 -19.69 39.92 -26.37
N LEU A 40 -20.97 40.19 -26.08
CA LEU A 40 -21.87 41.09 -26.83
C LEU A 40 -22.42 40.55 -28.18
N GLY A 41 -22.26 39.26 -28.47
CA GLY A 41 -22.85 38.64 -29.67
C GLY A 41 -22.12 38.97 -30.98
N VAL A 42 -20.96 39.62 -30.89
CA VAL A 42 -20.03 39.78 -32.02
C VAL A 42 -19.47 38.40 -32.39
N SER A 43 -19.47 38.03 -33.67
CA SER A 43 -18.84 36.79 -34.12
C SER A 43 -17.33 36.86 -33.89
N THR A 44 -16.77 35.86 -33.21
CA THR A 44 -15.32 35.75 -33.00
C THR A 44 -14.81 34.49 -33.68
N ALA A 45 -13.69 34.58 -34.39
CA ALA A 45 -13.02 33.41 -34.91
C ALA A 45 -12.32 32.66 -33.76
N LEU A 46 -12.64 31.38 -33.61
CA LEU A 46 -12.00 30.45 -32.67
C LEU A 46 -11.12 29.49 -33.46
N TYR A 47 -9.90 29.29 -32.98
CA TYR A 47 -8.96 28.32 -33.53
C TYR A 47 -9.07 27.04 -32.73
N VAL A 48 -9.43 25.93 -33.39
CA VAL A 48 -9.49 24.62 -32.74
C VAL A 48 -8.08 24.08 -32.69
N VAL A 49 -7.48 24.07 -31.50
CA VAL A 49 -6.14 23.55 -31.23
C VAL A 49 -6.28 22.13 -30.72
N GLU A 50 -5.84 21.17 -31.52
CA GLU A 50 -5.73 19.77 -31.11
C GLU A 50 -4.36 19.56 -30.45
N VAL A 51 -4.38 19.21 -29.17
CA VAL A 51 -3.19 18.92 -28.38
C VAL A 51 -3.17 17.41 -28.13
N ARG A 52 -2.04 16.77 -28.42
CA ARG A 52 -1.76 15.40 -28.00
C ARG A 52 -0.49 15.39 -27.16
N ALA A 53 -0.59 14.91 -25.93
CA ALA A 53 0.53 14.84 -24.99
C ALA A 53 0.43 13.56 -24.18
N LEU A 54 1.49 12.73 -24.19
CA LEU A 54 1.57 11.49 -23.40
C LEU A 54 0.33 10.58 -23.55
N ASP A 55 -0.05 10.28 -24.79
CA ASP A 55 -1.27 9.52 -25.16
C ASP A 55 -2.62 10.17 -24.82
N GLU A 56 -2.63 11.32 -24.16
CA GLU A 56 -3.83 12.13 -23.99
C GLU A 56 -4.05 13.03 -25.20
N SER A 57 -5.31 13.20 -25.60
CA SER A 57 -5.71 14.11 -26.66
C SER A 57 -6.89 14.95 -26.23
N HIS A 58 -6.78 16.27 -26.42
CA HIS A 58 -7.86 17.21 -26.15
C HIS A 58 -7.89 18.32 -27.20
N GLU A 59 -9.11 18.81 -27.48
CA GLU A 59 -9.35 19.95 -28.37
C GLU A 59 -9.61 21.21 -27.52
N LEU A 60 -8.94 22.31 -27.86
CA LEU A 60 -9.12 23.63 -27.25
C LEU A 60 -9.68 24.60 -28.28
N HIS A 61 -10.62 25.44 -27.89
CA HIS A 61 -11.18 26.48 -28.76
C HIS A 61 -10.68 27.84 -28.29
N LEU A 62 -9.60 28.33 -28.91
CA LEU A 62 -8.90 29.53 -28.44
C LEU A 62 -9.14 30.71 -29.40
N PRO A 63 -9.52 31.90 -28.90
CA PRO A 63 -9.58 33.11 -29.69
C PRO A 63 -8.17 33.63 -30.03
N PHE A 64 -8.04 34.54 -31.00
CA PHE A 64 -6.75 35.06 -31.46
C PHE A 64 -5.96 35.78 -30.34
N GLU A 65 -6.69 36.48 -29.48
CA GLU A 65 -6.17 37.31 -28.39
C GLU A 65 -5.36 36.48 -27.38
N ASP A 66 -5.70 35.21 -27.19
CA ASP A 66 -4.96 34.32 -26.29
C ASP A 66 -3.57 33.99 -26.86
N PHE A 67 -3.43 33.88 -28.19
CA PHE A 67 -2.14 33.71 -28.85
C PHE A 67 -1.29 34.98 -28.76
N GLU A 68 -1.91 36.17 -28.86
CA GLU A 68 -1.21 37.44 -28.68
C GLU A 68 -0.63 37.56 -27.27
N LYS A 69 -1.41 37.16 -26.26
CA LYS A 69 -0.97 37.16 -24.87
C LYS A 69 0.23 36.23 -24.66
N VAL A 70 0.14 34.98 -25.11
CA VAL A 70 1.23 34.01 -24.96
C VAL A 70 2.49 34.43 -25.72
N HIS A 71 2.35 34.97 -26.92
CA HIS A 71 3.47 35.51 -27.67
C HIS A 71 4.14 36.68 -26.92
N ALA A 72 3.35 37.60 -26.38
CA ALA A 72 3.86 38.73 -25.61
C ALA A 72 4.60 38.26 -24.33
N ASP A 73 4.03 37.27 -23.63
CA ASP A 73 4.64 36.67 -22.45
C ASP A 73 5.99 36.03 -22.78
N PHE A 74 6.09 35.28 -23.88
CA PHE A 74 7.37 34.71 -24.33
C PHE A 74 8.34 35.77 -24.83
N ALA A 75 7.88 36.80 -25.51
CA ALA A 75 8.72 37.93 -25.91
C ALA A 75 9.32 38.64 -24.69
N GLN A 76 8.57 38.75 -23.58
CA GLN A 76 9.09 39.26 -22.32
C GLN A 76 10.08 38.30 -21.65
N LEU A 77 9.78 37.00 -21.63
CA LEU A 77 10.70 35.96 -21.14
C LEU A 77 12.04 36.02 -21.88
N PHE A 78 12.03 36.05 -23.21
CA PHE A 78 13.24 36.12 -24.01
C PHE A 78 14.04 37.40 -23.78
N LYS A 79 13.37 38.54 -23.54
CA LYS A 79 14.03 39.79 -23.16
C LYS A 79 14.72 39.70 -21.79
N SER A 80 14.19 38.89 -20.87
CA SER A 80 14.76 38.73 -19.53
C SER A 80 16.08 37.95 -19.54
N PHE A 81 16.35 37.13 -20.55
CA PHE A 81 17.61 36.39 -20.63
C PHE A 81 18.83 37.30 -20.85
N PRO A 82 20.00 36.94 -20.28
CA PRO A 82 21.26 37.63 -20.55
C PRO A 82 21.53 37.75 -22.06
N SER A 83 22.15 38.85 -22.48
CA SER A 83 22.42 39.13 -23.90
C SER A 83 23.27 38.05 -24.57
N GLU A 84 24.11 37.35 -23.80
CA GLU A 84 24.94 36.24 -24.24
C GLU A 84 24.12 34.98 -24.58
N VAL A 85 23.12 34.66 -23.75
CA VAL A 85 22.20 33.55 -24.00
C VAL A 85 21.32 33.88 -25.21
N ARG A 86 20.80 35.11 -25.28
CA ARG A 86 20.03 35.59 -26.45
C ARG A 86 20.76 35.50 -27.77
N LYS A 87 22.09 35.68 -27.80
CA LYS A 87 22.90 35.53 -29.01
C LYS A 87 23.12 34.06 -29.42
N LYS A 88 23.08 33.15 -28.44
CA LYS A 88 23.18 31.70 -28.66
C LYS A 88 21.85 31.07 -29.05
N LEU A 89 20.75 31.65 -28.59
CA LEU A 89 19.40 31.35 -29.09
C LEU A 89 19.32 31.79 -30.55
N SER A 90 19.63 30.88 -31.46
CA SER A 90 19.60 31.07 -32.91
C SER A 90 18.19 31.29 -33.47
N TYR A 91 17.17 31.30 -32.60
CA TYR A 91 15.77 31.32 -32.99
C TYR A 91 15.07 32.60 -32.51
N ALA A 92 14.67 33.42 -33.47
CA ALA A 92 13.74 34.52 -33.23
C ALA A 92 12.34 33.96 -33.06
N LEU A 93 11.62 34.42 -32.03
CA LEU A 93 10.20 34.08 -31.83
C LEU A 93 9.43 34.35 -33.14
N PRO A 94 8.71 33.36 -33.72
CA PRO A 94 8.01 33.56 -34.97
C PRO A 94 7.06 34.76 -34.89
N PRO A 95 6.99 35.61 -35.92
CA PRO A 95 6.12 36.77 -35.88
C PRO A 95 4.66 36.33 -35.88
N LEU A 96 3.83 36.97 -35.05
CA LEU A 96 2.39 36.82 -35.12
C LEU A 96 1.87 37.29 -36.47
N PRO A 97 0.81 36.66 -37.01
CA PRO A 97 0.14 37.18 -38.19
C PRO A 97 -0.44 38.58 -37.89
N GLY A 98 -0.32 39.50 -38.84
CA GLY A 98 -0.79 40.88 -38.65
C GLY A 98 -2.31 40.98 -38.50
N VAL A 99 -2.74 41.91 -37.63
CA VAL A 99 -4.16 42.25 -37.46
C VAL A 99 -4.59 43.16 -38.61
N THR A 100 -5.15 42.57 -39.67
CA THR A 100 -5.82 43.31 -40.74
C THR A 100 -7.24 43.65 -40.31
N TRP A 101 -7.52 44.95 -40.13
CA TRP A 101 -8.83 45.49 -39.76
C TRP A 101 -9.87 45.37 -40.88
N TYR A 102 -9.43 45.30 -42.15
CA TYR A 102 -10.28 44.99 -43.29
C TYR A 102 -10.24 43.46 -43.55
N ALA A 103 -11.41 42.85 -43.77
CA ALA A 103 -11.56 41.41 -44.07
C ALA A 103 -11.12 40.46 -42.93
N TYR A 104 -11.42 40.83 -41.67
CA TYR A 104 -11.11 40.05 -40.46
C TYR A 104 -11.69 38.62 -40.51
N ASP A 105 -12.93 38.47 -40.99
CA ASP A 105 -13.64 37.19 -41.05
C ASP A 105 -13.54 36.48 -42.42
N SER A 106 -12.65 36.94 -43.31
CA SER A 106 -12.52 36.29 -44.61
C SER A 106 -11.89 34.90 -44.43
N PRO A 107 -12.42 33.84 -45.07
CA PRO A 107 -11.86 32.49 -44.94
C PRO A 107 -10.37 32.39 -45.29
N ARG A 108 -9.91 33.22 -46.24
CA ARG A 108 -8.48 33.29 -46.61
C ARG A 108 -7.62 33.91 -45.51
N THR A 109 -8.11 34.97 -44.86
CA THR A 109 -7.42 35.61 -43.73
C THR A 109 -7.33 34.63 -42.56
N LEU A 110 -8.43 33.91 -42.27
CA LEU A 110 -8.48 32.93 -41.19
C LEU A 110 -7.55 31.74 -41.43
N ASP A 111 -7.48 31.22 -42.66
CA ASP A 111 -6.58 30.11 -42.99
C ASP A 111 -5.09 30.52 -42.96
N ASP A 112 -4.74 31.70 -43.47
CA ASP A 112 -3.36 32.24 -43.36
C ASP A 112 -2.96 32.45 -41.89
N ARG A 113 -3.87 32.99 -41.06
CA ARG A 113 -3.63 33.11 -39.61
C ARG A 113 -3.47 31.74 -38.96
N ARG A 114 -4.35 30.79 -39.26
CA ARG A 114 -4.31 29.41 -38.73
C ARG A 114 -2.95 28.78 -39.00
N GLN A 115 -2.46 28.82 -40.24
CA GLN A 115 -1.15 28.24 -40.61
C GLN A 115 0.02 28.90 -39.87
N LYS A 116 -0.02 30.23 -39.67
CA LYS A 116 1.02 30.96 -38.93
C LYS A 116 0.99 30.67 -37.43
N LEU A 117 -0.20 30.54 -36.84
CA LEU A 117 -0.36 30.16 -35.43
C LEU A 117 0.07 28.71 -35.20
N ASP A 118 -0.25 27.81 -36.12
CA ASP A 118 0.22 26.41 -36.10
C ASP A 118 1.75 26.35 -36.12
N ALA A 119 2.39 27.08 -37.03
CA ALA A 119 3.84 27.21 -37.10
C ALA A 119 4.45 27.87 -35.86
N LEU A 120 3.76 28.84 -35.23
CA LEU A 120 4.18 29.45 -33.97
C LEU A 120 4.21 28.41 -32.85
N LEU A 121 3.14 27.63 -32.66
CA LEU A 121 3.07 26.61 -31.61
C LEU A 121 4.09 25.49 -31.84
N GLN A 122 4.24 25.01 -33.07
CA GLN A 122 5.28 24.03 -33.42
C GLN A 122 6.69 24.58 -33.17
N GLY A 123 6.93 25.86 -33.50
CA GLY A 123 8.20 26.53 -33.23
C GLY A 123 8.49 26.66 -31.72
N LEU A 124 7.49 27.01 -30.92
CA LEU A 124 7.62 27.09 -29.45
C LEU A 124 7.97 25.73 -28.83
N LEU A 125 7.38 24.64 -29.31
CA LEU A 125 7.67 23.28 -28.84
C LEU A 125 9.10 22.81 -29.17
N GLN A 126 9.76 23.42 -30.15
CA GLN A 126 11.14 23.10 -30.52
C GLN A 126 12.17 23.83 -29.63
N GLN A 127 11.75 24.81 -28.83
CA GLN A 127 12.65 25.64 -28.04
C GLN A 127 12.81 25.13 -26.60
N ARG A 128 14.01 24.67 -26.24
CA ARG A 128 14.31 24.16 -24.89
C ARG A 128 13.94 25.14 -23.78
N GLU A 129 14.19 26.42 -23.98
CA GLU A 129 13.97 27.48 -22.98
C GLU A 129 12.49 27.71 -22.72
N VAL A 130 11.64 27.50 -23.73
CA VAL A 130 10.19 27.56 -23.61
C VAL A 130 9.68 26.35 -22.84
N LEU A 131 10.22 25.16 -23.16
CA LEU A 131 9.87 23.92 -22.49
C LEU A 131 10.29 23.91 -21.00
N GLN A 132 11.42 24.57 -20.68
CA GLN A 132 11.98 24.72 -19.33
C GLN A 132 11.47 25.95 -18.57
N ASP A 133 10.45 26.64 -19.08
CA ASP A 133 9.91 27.83 -18.42
C ASP A 133 9.35 27.49 -17.02
N ALA A 134 9.89 28.15 -15.99
CA ALA A 134 9.49 27.95 -14.61
C ALA A 134 8.02 28.32 -14.35
N ASP A 135 7.49 29.25 -15.13
CA ASP A 135 6.08 29.65 -15.06
C ASP A 135 5.15 28.75 -15.87
N GLU A 136 5.70 27.76 -16.59
CA GLU A 136 4.95 26.80 -17.40
C GLU A 136 3.95 27.47 -18.36
N ARG A 137 4.30 28.64 -18.91
CA ARG A 137 3.33 29.48 -19.64
C ARG A 137 2.74 28.76 -20.86
N LEU A 138 3.59 28.04 -21.61
CA LEU A 138 3.14 27.22 -22.74
C LEU A 138 2.19 26.12 -22.28
N TRP A 139 2.55 25.41 -21.22
CA TRP A 139 1.78 24.27 -20.72
C TRP A 139 0.42 24.67 -20.14
N ARG A 140 0.36 25.84 -19.49
CA ARG A 140 -0.90 26.44 -19.02
C ARG A 140 -1.77 26.91 -20.18
N PHE A 141 -1.18 27.48 -21.23
CA PHE A 141 -1.91 27.86 -22.44
C PHE A 141 -2.52 26.65 -23.15
N LEU A 142 -1.78 25.55 -23.24
CA LEU A 142 -2.26 24.27 -23.77
C LEU A 142 -3.17 23.49 -22.80
N GLN A 143 -3.50 24.10 -21.65
CA GLN A 143 -4.39 23.57 -20.61
C GLN A 143 -4.06 22.12 -20.20
N LEU A 144 -2.77 21.76 -20.16
CA LEU A 144 -2.33 20.41 -19.81
C LEU A 144 -2.58 20.13 -18.32
N GLY A 145 -3.01 18.90 -18.01
CA GLY A 145 -3.16 18.41 -16.64
C GLY A 145 -1.84 18.52 -15.84
N GLN A 146 -1.93 18.65 -14.52
CA GLN A 146 -0.75 18.85 -13.66
C GLN A 146 0.27 17.70 -13.78
N ALA A 147 -0.22 16.46 -13.83
CA ALA A 147 0.63 15.27 -13.98
C ALA A 147 1.31 15.22 -15.36
N VAL A 148 0.58 15.51 -16.45
CA VAL A 148 1.17 15.65 -17.80
C VAL A 148 2.25 16.73 -17.81
N ARG A 149 2.01 17.88 -17.17
CA ARG A 149 3.01 18.94 -17.04
C ARG A 149 4.25 18.52 -16.25
N ALA A 150 4.07 17.73 -15.19
CA ALA A 150 5.17 17.18 -14.41
C ALA A 150 5.98 16.15 -15.23
N ALA A 151 5.32 15.29 -15.98
CA ALA A 151 5.96 14.34 -16.89
C ALA A 151 6.74 15.03 -18.01
N LEU A 152 6.17 16.07 -18.64
CA LEU A 152 6.89 16.83 -19.66
C LEU A 152 8.09 17.57 -19.07
N ARG A 153 7.97 18.13 -17.87
CA ARG A 153 9.12 18.71 -17.16
C ARG A 153 10.20 17.67 -16.91
N LEU A 154 9.83 16.48 -16.41
CA LEU A 154 10.77 15.37 -16.21
C LEU A 154 11.55 15.07 -17.49
N LEU A 155 10.87 14.90 -18.62
CA LEU A 155 11.48 14.57 -19.90
C LEU A 155 12.42 15.66 -20.42
N VAL A 156 12.10 16.93 -20.15
CA VAL A 156 12.87 18.09 -20.65
C VAL A 156 14.06 18.41 -19.75
N THR A 157 13.92 18.26 -18.43
CA THR A 157 14.98 18.58 -17.47
C THR A 157 15.92 17.40 -17.25
N GLY A 158 15.42 16.16 -17.36
CA GLY A 158 16.12 14.96 -16.89
C GLY A 158 16.37 14.97 -15.38
N PHE A 159 15.68 15.83 -14.64
CA PHE A 159 15.89 16.02 -13.21
C PHE A 159 14.56 15.86 -12.46
N VAL A 160 14.65 15.19 -11.31
CA VAL A 160 13.53 14.91 -10.43
C VAL A 160 13.72 15.64 -9.11
N ASP A 161 12.69 16.36 -8.68
CA ASP A 161 12.52 16.73 -7.28
C ASP A 161 11.29 16.03 -6.68
N CYS A 162 11.19 15.99 -5.35
CA CYS A 162 10.09 15.31 -4.66
C CYS A 162 8.72 15.89 -5.03
N LYS A 163 8.66 17.19 -5.36
CA LYS A 163 7.40 17.85 -5.74
C LYS A 163 6.94 17.37 -7.12
N LEU A 164 7.85 17.24 -8.07
CA LEU A 164 7.60 16.71 -9.41
C LEU A 164 7.03 15.29 -9.35
N LEU A 165 7.60 14.43 -8.49
CA LEU A 165 7.11 13.06 -8.30
C LEU A 165 5.72 13.03 -7.67
N GLN A 166 5.44 13.88 -6.68
CA GLN A 166 4.09 13.99 -6.10
C GLN A 166 3.07 14.46 -7.14
N GLU A 167 3.45 15.40 -8.01
CA GLU A 167 2.59 15.88 -9.10
C GLU A 167 2.35 14.81 -10.17
N LEU A 168 3.35 13.98 -10.46
CA LEU A 168 3.24 12.81 -11.34
C LEU A 168 2.30 11.74 -10.80
N GLN A 169 2.33 11.51 -9.49
CA GLN A 169 1.47 10.52 -8.82
C GLN A 169 -0.02 10.88 -8.87
N GLY A 170 -0.38 12.12 -9.23
CA GLY A 170 -1.76 12.56 -9.36
C GLY A 170 -2.51 11.97 -10.56
N ASP A 171 -1.80 11.49 -11.59
CA ASP A 171 -2.42 10.82 -12.75
C ASP A 171 -1.58 9.63 -13.22
N PRO A 172 -2.04 8.38 -13.03
CA PRO A 172 -1.29 7.21 -13.43
C PRO A 172 -1.11 7.12 -14.95
N LYS A 173 -1.94 7.76 -15.78
CA LYS A 173 -1.82 7.68 -17.24
C LYS A 173 -0.55 8.36 -17.73
N ALA A 174 -0.26 9.57 -17.25
CA ALA A 174 0.95 10.30 -17.61
C ALA A 174 2.21 9.55 -17.18
N LEU A 175 2.16 8.89 -16.03
CA LEU A 175 3.27 8.10 -15.49
C LEU A 175 3.55 6.83 -16.30
N ARG A 176 2.50 6.23 -16.89
CA ARG A 176 2.58 5.00 -17.71
C ARG A 176 3.16 5.20 -19.10
N HIS A 177 3.35 6.44 -19.55
CA HIS A 177 3.91 6.68 -20.87
C HIS A 177 5.36 6.20 -20.94
N SER A 178 5.72 5.42 -21.95
CA SER A 178 7.02 4.71 -22.01
C SER A 178 8.23 5.66 -21.89
N MET A 179 8.15 6.86 -22.46
CA MET A 179 9.23 7.84 -22.35
C MET A 179 9.43 8.35 -20.92
N VAL A 180 8.34 8.49 -20.15
CA VAL A 180 8.38 8.98 -18.76
C VAL A 180 9.01 7.91 -17.88
N GLU A 181 8.58 6.66 -18.08
CA GLU A 181 9.18 5.50 -17.43
C GLU A 181 10.67 5.36 -17.77
N ASP A 182 11.05 5.46 -19.05
CA ASP A 182 12.45 5.41 -19.48
C ASP A 182 13.29 6.54 -18.86
N ALA A 183 12.72 7.73 -18.70
CA ALA A 183 13.39 8.84 -18.02
C ALA A 183 13.58 8.58 -16.52
N LEU A 184 12.58 8.01 -15.83
CA LEU A 184 12.73 7.60 -14.43
C LEU A 184 13.81 6.53 -14.26
N LEU A 185 13.87 5.56 -15.18
CA LEU A 185 14.89 4.51 -15.19
C LEU A 185 16.29 5.09 -15.48
N GLN A 186 16.40 6.03 -16.41
CA GLN A 186 17.67 6.71 -16.67
C GLN A 186 18.16 7.47 -15.44
N ILE A 187 17.25 8.09 -14.68
CA ILE A 187 17.62 8.79 -13.45
C ILE A 187 18.13 7.81 -12.39
N LEU A 188 17.54 6.60 -12.29
CA LEU A 188 18.07 5.55 -11.42
C LEU A 188 19.45 5.05 -11.86
N GLU A 189 19.71 4.98 -13.17
CA GLU A 189 21.06 4.69 -13.68
C GLU A 189 22.06 5.75 -13.29
N ASP A 190 21.73 7.01 -13.54
CA ASP A 190 22.60 8.14 -13.25
C ASP A 190 22.86 8.25 -11.73
N CYS A 191 21.85 7.94 -10.89
CA CYS A 191 21.99 7.76 -9.44
C CYS A 191 23.07 6.72 -9.10
N GLN A 192 23.03 5.55 -9.72
CA GLN A 192 23.95 4.44 -9.44
C GLN A 192 25.38 4.73 -9.91
N GLU A 193 25.53 5.29 -11.11
CA GLU A 193 26.85 5.61 -11.66
C GLU A 193 27.53 6.75 -10.90
N SER A 194 26.76 7.75 -10.44
CA SER A 194 27.33 8.94 -9.82
C SER A 194 27.88 8.73 -8.41
N LYS A 195 27.54 7.62 -7.72
CA LYS A 195 27.86 7.35 -6.30
C LYS A 195 27.50 8.49 -5.33
N VAL A 196 26.75 9.49 -5.79
CA VAL A 196 26.24 10.56 -4.95
C VAL A 196 24.90 10.07 -4.44
N GLU A 197 24.72 10.05 -3.11
CA GLU A 197 23.41 9.87 -2.48
C GLU A 197 22.49 11.02 -2.93
N SER A 198 21.93 10.92 -4.13
CA SER A 198 21.02 11.93 -4.63
C SER A 198 19.68 11.72 -3.98
N VAL A 199 19.28 12.74 -3.23
CA VAL A 199 17.92 12.97 -2.72
C VAL A 199 16.95 12.81 -3.90
N GLY A 200 16.38 11.61 -4.06
CA GLY A 200 15.46 11.30 -5.16
C GLY A 200 15.37 9.83 -5.57
N CYS A 201 16.41 9.01 -5.41
CA CYS A 201 16.34 7.63 -5.95
C CYS A 201 15.27 6.77 -5.23
N SER A 202 15.11 6.92 -3.90
CA SER A 202 14.02 6.27 -3.15
C SER A 202 12.63 6.72 -3.60
N ASP A 203 12.45 8.03 -3.84
CA ASP A 203 11.17 8.56 -4.31
C ASP A 203 10.85 8.10 -5.74
N VAL A 204 11.87 7.98 -6.60
CA VAL A 204 11.74 7.39 -7.95
C VAL A 204 11.35 5.91 -7.84
N CYS A 205 12.02 5.12 -6.99
CA CYS A 205 11.66 3.72 -6.75
C CYS A 205 10.23 3.59 -6.22
N ASN A 206 9.80 4.42 -5.26
CA ASN A 206 8.43 4.44 -4.75
C ASN A 206 7.41 4.79 -5.84
N THR A 207 7.76 5.71 -6.73
CA THR A 207 6.89 6.11 -7.84
C THR A 207 6.76 4.98 -8.87
N LEU A 208 7.86 4.29 -9.19
CA LEU A 208 7.84 3.09 -10.02
C LEU A 208 7.09 1.93 -9.35
N ALA A 209 7.24 1.74 -8.04
CA ALA A 209 6.51 0.72 -7.29
C ALA A 209 4.99 0.91 -7.40
N ARG A 210 4.52 2.15 -7.23
CA ARG A 210 3.10 2.48 -7.42
C ARG A 210 2.64 2.29 -8.86
N LEU A 211 3.46 2.72 -9.82
CA LEU A 211 3.19 2.51 -11.24
C LEU A 211 2.93 1.03 -11.55
N TYR A 212 3.76 0.14 -11.04
CA TYR A 212 3.65 -1.30 -11.25
C TYR A 212 2.56 -1.96 -10.40
N ALA A 213 2.25 -1.42 -9.22
CA ALA A 213 1.20 -1.95 -8.35
C ALA A 213 -0.21 -1.72 -8.91
N ASP A 214 -0.44 -0.58 -9.56
CA ASP A 214 -1.75 -0.20 -10.11
C ASP A 214 -2.09 -0.87 -11.46
N ASP A 215 -1.22 -1.75 -11.98
CA ASP A 215 -1.35 -2.30 -13.33
C ASP A 215 -1.91 -3.73 -13.36
N CYS A 216 -3.23 -3.84 -13.63
CA CYS A 216 -3.90 -5.10 -13.97
C CYS A 216 -3.70 -5.43 -15.47
N GLY A 217 -2.56 -6.07 -15.80
CA GLY A 217 -2.39 -7.00 -16.94
C GLY A 217 -2.43 -6.50 -18.39
N ALA A 218 -3.01 -5.33 -18.70
CA ALA A 218 -3.26 -4.93 -20.09
C ALA A 218 -2.14 -4.09 -20.74
N CYS A 219 -1.36 -3.31 -19.98
CA CYS A 219 -0.36 -2.40 -20.55
C CYS A 219 1.01 -3.05 -20.80
N LEU A 220 1.44 -4.03 -19.99
CA LEU A 220 2.73 -4.72 -20.16
C LEU A 220 2.78 -5.61 -21.41
N ALA A 221 1.63 -6.00 -21.97
CA ALA A 221 1.55 -6.81 -23.18
C ALA A 221 2.08 -6.09 -24.45
N ALA A 222 2.13 -4.76 -24.46
CA ALA A 222 2.43 -3.96 -25.66
C ALA A 222 3.91 -3.57 -25.82
N THR A 223 4.72 -3.54 -24.76
CA THR A 223 6.15 -3.17 -24.81
C THR A 223 7.06 -4.37 -24.52
N ARG A 224 6.96 -5.38 -25.39
CA ARG A 224 7.80 -6.60 -25.42
C ARG A 224 9.25 -6.38 -25.87
N ALA A 225 9.91 -5.32 -25.39
CA ALA A 225 11.35 -5.21 -25.56
C ALA A 225 12.01 -5.84 -24.32
N SER A 226 12.32 -7.14 -24.39
CA SER A 226 13.05 -7.90 -23.36
C SER A 226 14.29 -7.15 -22.82
N ALA A 227 14.93 -6.31 -23.64
CA ALA A 227 16.06 -5.47 -23.24
C ALA A 227 15.70 -4.36 -22.22
N VAL A 228 14.56 -3.67 -22.39
CA VAL A 228 14.11 -2.61 -21.48
C VAL A 228 13.70 -3.22 -20.14
N GLN A 229 13.01 -4.36 -20.15
CA GLN A 229 12.63 -5.07 -18.93
C GLN A 229 13.84 -5.61 -18.15
N LYS A 230 14.83 -6.16 -18.86
CA LYS A 230 16.11 -6.57 -18.25
C LYS A 230 16.85 -5.39 -17.62
N ARG A 231 16.84 -4.25 -18.30
CA ARG A 231 17.40 -2.99 -17.78
C ARG A 231 16.67 -2.57 -16.50
N ARG A 232 15.32 -2.52 -16.50
CA ARG A 232 14.48 -2.21 -15.33
C ARG A 232 14.84 -3.04 -14.10
N VAL A 233 14.82 -4.36 -14.26
CA VAL A 233 15.09 -5.29 -13.16
C VAL A 233 16.51 -5.11 -12.63
N ARG A 234 17.50 -4.94 -13.51
CA ARG A 234 18.89 -4.73 -13.09
C ARG A 234 19.06 -3.46 -12.26
N LEU A 235 18.42 -2.36 -12.66
CA LEU A 235 18.50 -1.09 -11.94
C LEU A 235 17.81 -1.16 -10.59
N LEU A 236 16.61 -1.74 -10.53
CA LEU A 236 15.91 -1.86 -9.27
C LEU A 236 16.62 -2.81 -8.31
N LEU A 237 17.23 -3.90 -8.80
CA LEU A 237 18.07 -4.80 -7.98
C LEU A 237 19.32 -4.11 -7.44
N ALA A 238 19.90 -3.18 -8.20
CA ALA A 238 21.05 -2.39 -7.76
C ALA A 238 20.67 -1.18 -6.90
N SER A 239 19.38 -0.85 -6.78
CA SER A 239 18.92 0.20 -5.86
C SER A 239 18.86 -0.37 -4.44
N GLU A 240 19.81 0.03 -3.60
CA GLU A 240 19.84 -0.38 -2.19
C GLU A 240 18.63 0.22 -1.45
N GLY A 241 17.83 -0.63 -0.79
CA GLY A 241 16.79 -0.22 0.15
C GLY A 241 15.40 -0.82 -0.09
N GLN A 242 14.50 -0.53 0.84
CA GLN A 242 13.13 -1.05 0.86
C GLN A 242 12.32 -0.64 -0.38
N ALA A 243 12.45 0.63 -0.82
CA ALA A 243 11.70 1.15 -1.97
C ALA A 243 12.03 0.42 -3.28
N GLY A 244 13.30 0.04 -3.48
CA GLY A 244 13.71 -0.77 -4.64
C GLY A 244 13.12 -2.17 -4.59
N SER A 245 13.13 -2.78 -3.41
CA SER A 245 12.54 -4.10 -3.16
C SER A 245 11.02 -4.09 -3.36
N ASP A 246 10.33 -3.07 -2.88
CA ASP A 246 8.88 -2.89 -3.05
C ASP A 246 8.53 -2.68 -4.53
N ALA A 247 9.35 -1.93 -5.28
CA ALA A 247 9.17 -1.74 -6.71
C ALA A 247 9.33 -3.03 -7.50
N LEU A 248 10.34 -3.83 -7.16
CA LEU A 248 10.52 -5.15 -7.73
C LEU A 248 9.36 -6.07 -7.37
N LEU A 249 8.84 -6.02 -6.14
CA LEU A 249 7.75 -6.89 -5.70
C LEU A 249 6.47 -6.55 -6.46
N ALA A 250 6.18 -5.26 -6.63
CA ALA A 250 5.08 -4.79 -7.46
C ALA A 250 5.22 -5.25 -8.93
N LEU A 251 6.44 -5.19 -9.48
CA LEU A 251 6.73 -5.70 -10.83
C LEU A 251 6.54 -7.22 -10.93
N ALA A 252 7.03 -7.98 -9.95
CA ALA A 252 6.91 -9.44 -9.92
C ALA A 252 5.46 -9.91 -9.74
N ARG A 253 4.62 -9.11 -9.07
CA ARG A 253 3.18 -9.34 -8.91
C ARG A 253 2.39 -9.04 -10.18
N SER A 254 2.72 -7.96 -10.88
CA SER A 254 2.01 -7.54 -12.09
C SER A 254 2.37 -8.38 -13.31
N ASP A 255 3.62 -8.83 -13.44
CA ASP A 255 4.09 -9.64 -14.56
C ASP A 255 5.13 -10.69 -14.14
N GLN A 256 4.61 -11.82 -13.63
CA GLN A 256 5.42 -12.93 -13.16
C GLN A 256 6.30 -13.54 -14.26
N LEU A 257 5.81 -13.60 -15.51
CA LEU A 257 6.51 -14.26 -16.61
C LEU A 257 7.71 -13.43 -17.06
N SER A 258 7.53 -12.11 -17.19
CA SER A 258 8.65 -11.19 -17.45
C SER A 258 9.65 -11.16 -16.29
N TRP A 259 9.18 -11.24 -15.04
CA TRP A 259 10.06 -11.38 -13.88
C TRP A 259 10.91 -12.65 -13.95
N GLN A 260 10.32 -13.80 -14.29
CA GLN A 260 11.05 -15.06 -14.47
C GLN A 260 12.11 -14.96 -15.59
N GLU A 261 11.76 -14.39 -16.74
CA GLU A 261 12.71 -14.21 -17.85
C GLU A 261 13.87 -13.28 -17.48
N ALA A 262 13.58 -12.19 -16.77
CA ALA A 262 14.57 -11.24 -16.32
C ALA A 262 15.48 -11.85 -15.24
N LEU A 263 14.90 -12.57 -14.27
CA LEU A 263 15.65 -13.25 -13.22
C LEU A 263 16.60 -14.28 -13.84
N ALA A 264 16.10 -15.15 -14.73
CA ALA A 264 16.91 -16.11 -15.47
C ALA A 264 18.07 -15.41 -16.19
N ALA A 265 17.77 -14.38 -17.00
CA ALA A 265 18.80 -13.68 -17.77
C ALA A 265 19.93 -13.05 -16.93
N ASN A 266 19.71 -12.83 -15.63
CA ASN A 266 20.67 -12.19 -14.73
C ASN A 266 21.22 -13.11 -13.62
N LEU A 267 20.83 -14.38 -13.55
CA LEU A 267 21.37 -15.32 -12.54
C LEU A 267 22.90 -15.41 -12.60
N SER A 268 23.46 -15.41 -13.81
CA SER A 268 24.92 -15.49 -14.03
C SER A 268 25.66 -14.15 -13.89
N THR A 269 24.96 -13.03 -13.68
CA THR A 269 25.57 -11.69 -13.65
C THR A 269 25.70 -11.11 -12.23
N GLY A 270 25.73 -11.97 -11.21
CA GLY A 270 25.91 -11.56 -9.81
C GLY A 270 24.60 -11.34 -9.02
N VAL A 271 23.43 -11.55 -9.63
CA VAL A 271 22.14 -11.43 -8.90
C VAL A 271 22.04 -12.41 -7.72
N LEU A 272 22.67 -13.59 -7.84
CA LEU A 272 22.76 -14.54 -6.72
C LEU A 272 23.55 -14.01 -5.53
N GLU A 273 24.57 -13.18 -5.77
CA GLU A 273 25.36 -12.55 -4.71
C GLU A 273 24.49 -11.52 -3.96
N LEU A 274 23.71 -10.71 -4.69
CA LEU A 274 22.73 -9.79 -4.09
C LEU A 274 21.71 -10.51 -3.21
N PHE A 275 21.12 -11.62 -3.70
CA PHE A 275 20.20 -12.41 -2.88
C PHE A 275 20.90 -13.05 -1.68
N THR A 276 22.18 -13.40 -1.79
CA THR A 276 22.97 -13.97 -0.68
C THR A 276 23.18 -12.91 0.40
N GLU A 277 23.67 -11.73 0.03
CA GLU A 277 23.85 -10.57 0.94
C GLU A 277 22.52 -10.19 1.61
N ALA A 278 21.43 -10.21 0.85
CA ALA A 278 20.09 -9.95 1.36
C ALA A 278 19.64 -10.96 2.42
N ALA A 279 19.93 -12.24 2.25
CA ALA A 279 19.60 -13.24 3.25
C ALA A 279 20.49 -13.19 4.49
N GLU A 280 21.77 -12.83 4.33
CA GLU A 280 22.62 -12.52 5.48
C GLU A 280 22.06 -11.33 6.28
N ALA A 281 21.43 -10.37 5.60
CA ALA A 281 20.69 -9.27 6.21
C ALA A 281 19.25 -9.63 6.64
N SER A 282 18.80 -10.88 6.48
CA SER A 282 17.42 -11.34 6.75
C SER A 282 16.32 -10.54 6.03
N SER A 283 16.58 -10.11 4.79
CA SER A 283 15.63 -9.35 3.98
C SER A 283 14.53 -10.24 3.39
N GLU A 284 13.35 -10.22 4.00
CA GLU A 284 12.16 -10.94 3.54
C GLU A 284 11.65 -10.51 2.14
N PRO A 285 11.65 -9.21 1.76
CA PRO A 285 11.20 -8.78 0.44
C PRO A 285 11.99 -9.39 -0.72
N LEU A 286 13.31 -9.47 -0.58
CA LEU A 286 14.19 -10.05 -1.60
C LEU A 286 14.04 -11.57 -1.66
N ALA A 287 13.85 -12.23 -0.52
CA ALA A 287 13.45 -13.63 -0.48
C ALA A 287 12.13 -13.87 -1.25
N GLU A 288 11.09 -13.08 -0.98
CA GLU A 288 9.81 -13.18 -1.68
C GLU A 288 9.96 -13.01 -3.21
N LEU A 289 10.80 -12.08 -3.66
CA LEU A 289 11.09 -11.89 -5.08
C LEU A 289 11.69 -13.12 -5.74
N LEU A 290 12.67 -13.73 -5.10
CA LEU A 290 13.28 -14.96 -5.60
C LEU A 290 12.20 -16.04 -5.73
N LEU A 291 11.37 -16.24 -4.70
CA LEU A 291 10.29 -17.23 -4.70
C LEU A 291 9.33 -17.03 -5.89
N ARG A 292 8.86 -15.81 -6.12
CA ARG A 292 7.91 -15.48 -7.21
C ARG A 292 8.47 -15.80 -8.59
N GLY A 293 9.79 -15.65 -8.75
CA GLY A 293 10.50 -15.92 -10.01
C GLY A 293 11.05 -17.34 -10.12
N PHE A 294 11.00 -18.16 -9.07
CA PHE A 294 11.68 -19.45 -9.04
C PHE A 294 10.89 -20.56 -9.74
N ASP A 295 10.74 -20.43 -11.06
CA ASP A 295 10.12 -21.45 -11.90
C ASP A 295 10.73 -21.53 -13.31
N GLY A 296 10.40 -22.59 -14.04
CA GLY A 296 10.74 -22.77 -15.45
C GLY A 296 12.22 -22.54 -15.79
N ALA A 297 12.51 -21.53 -16.61
CA ALA A 297 13.86 -21.20 -17.07
C ALA A 297 14.82 -20.83 -15.93
N VAL A 298 14.31 -20.23 -14.85
CA VAL A 298 15.11 -19.89 -13.66
C VAL A 298 15.61 -21.15 -13.00
N VAL A 299 14.74 -22.14 -12.77
CA VAL A 299 15.12 -23.43 -12.17
C VAL A 299 16.12 -24.17 -13.07
N SER A 300 15.85 -24.23 -14.38
CA SER A 300 16.75 -24.87 -15.34
C SER A 300 18.16 -24.29 -15.32
N GLN A 301 18.28 -22.96 -15.24
CA GLN A 301 19.59 -22.31 -15.12
C GLN A 301 20.21 -22.45 -13.74
N PHE A 302 19.39 -22.39 -12.67
CA PHE A 302 19.88 -22.53 -11.31
C PHE A 302 20.46 -23.93 -11.03
N VAL A 303 20.03 -24.96 -11.77
CA VAL A 303 20.61 -26.31 -11.75
C VAL A 303 21.99 -26.38 -12.44
N ASP A 304 22.32 -25.44 -13.32
CA ASP A 304 23.58 -25.42 -14.08
C ASP A 304 24.80 -25.54 -13.15
N SER A 305 25.71 -26.46 -13.51
CA SER A 305 26.95 -26.72 -12.80
C SER A 305 27.87 -25.49 -12.65
N SER A 306 27.77 -24.52 -13.56
CA SER A 306 28.52 -23.26 -13.49
C SER A 306 28.10 -22.39 -12.30
N LEU A 307 26.87 -22.54 -11.80
CA LEU A 307 26.33 -21.78 -10.67
C LEU A 307 26.42 -22.54 -9.35
N THR A 308 26.99 -23.75 -9.30
CA THR A 308 27.02 -24.60 -8.10
C THR A 308 27.55 -23.88 -6.85
N GLN A 309 28.63 -23.09 -6.98
CA GLN A 309 29.20 -22.37 -5.84
C GLN A 309 28.29 -21.24 -5.34
N GLN A 310 27.76 -20.42 -6.25
CA GLN A 310 26.85 -19.32 -5.92
C GLN A 310 25.54 -19.86 -5.33
N ARG A 311 24.98 -20.93 -5.92
CA ARG A 311 23.83 -21.67 -5.40
C ARG A 311 24.05 -22.14 -3.97
N LYS A 312 25.19 -22.78 -3.69
CA LYS A 312 25.52 -23.26 -2.32
C LYS A 312 25.64 -22.10 -1.34
N SER A 313 26.28 -21.00 -1.75
CA SER A 313 26.40 -19.80 -0.93
C SER A 313 25.03 -19.24 -0.54
N LEU A 314 24.16 -19.05 -1.55
CA LEU A 314 22.80 -18.55 -1.36
C LEU A 314 21.97 -19.45 -0.45
N LEU A 315 21.94 -20.76 -0.74
CA LEU A 315 21.16 -21.72 0.04
C LEU A 315 21.64 -21.82 1.49
N ASN A 316 22.95 -21.76 1.73
CA ASN A 316 23.50 -21.74 3.08
C ASN A 316 23.13 -20.45 3.81
N ALA A 317 23.21 -19.29 3.16
CA ALA A 317 22.79 -18.02 3.74
C ALA A 317 21.31 -18.04 4.12
N TYR A 318 20.44 -18.56 3.24
CA TYR A 318 19.01 -18.66 3.53
C TYR A 318 18.72 -19.66 4.66
N TYR A 319 19.42 -20.79 4.66
CA TYR A 319 19.29 -21.82 5.68
C TYR A 319 19.74 -21.35 7.07
N CYS A 320 20.75 -20.49 7.14
CA CYS A 320 21.29 -19.94 8.38
C CYS A 320 20.64 -18.60 8.80
N SER A 321 19.68 -18.08 8.03
CA SER A 321 18.99 -16.82 8.34
C SER A 321 18.15 -16.91 9.62
N ASP A 322 18.08 -15.81 10.38
CA ASP A 322 17.25 -15.72 11.59
C ASP A 322 15.75 -15.71 11.25
N SER A 323 15.36 -15.12 10.10
CA SER A 323 13.97 -15.15 9.62
C SER A 323 13.52 -16.58 9.28
N SER A 324 12.40 -17.02 9.88
CA SER A 324 11.77 -18.30 9.55
C SER A 324 11.25 -18.34 8.12
N PHE A 325 10.82 -17.21 7.56
CA PHE A 325 10.38 -17.11 6.17
C PHE A 325 11.53 -17.34 5.17
N VAL A 326 12.70 -16.74 5.43
CA VAL A 326 13.88 -16.94 4.57
C VAL A 326 14.36 -18.40 4.65
N ARG A 327 14.32 -19.02 5.84
CA ARG A 327 14.62 -20.45 6.02
C ARG A 327 13.62 -21.35 5.31
N LEU A 328 12.33 -21.06 5.40
CA LEU A 328 11.28 -21.75 4.64
C LEU A 328 11.60 -21.72 3.15
N LEU A 329 11.96 -20.55 2.64
CA LEU A 329 12.24 -20.36 1.24
C LEU A 329 13.43 -21.22 0.77
N SER A 330 14.46 -21.39 1.60
CA SER A 330 15.55 -22.33 1.29
C SER A 330 15.03 -23.75 1.04
N GLY A 331 14.11 -24.23 1.89
CA GLY A 331 13.51 -25.55 1.75
C GLY A 331 12.58 -25.63 0.54
N LEU A 332 11.82 -24.57 0.26
CA LEU A 332 10.97 -24.50 -0.92
C LEU A 332 11.81 -24.58 -2.22
N ILE A 333 12.90 -23.83 -2.29
CA ILE A 333 13.85 -23.86 -3.42
C ILE A 333 14.48 -25.26 -3.56
N LEU A 334 14.95 -25.86 -2.47
CA LEU A 334 15.52 -27.20 -2.47
C LEU A 334 14.51 -28.24 -2.96
N ALA A 335 13.27 -28.20 -2.47
CA ALA A 335 12.21 -29.10 -2.89
C ALA A 335 11.90 -28.95 -4.38
N LYS A 336 11.90 -27.72 -4.92
CA LYS A 336 11.71 -27.46 -6.35
C LYS A 336 12.88 -27.94 -7.20
N LEU A 337 14.11 -27.86 -6.71
CA LEU A 337 15.26 -28.40 -7.43
C LEU A 337 15.20 -29.94 -7.51
N LEU A 338 14.70 -30.60 -6.46
CA LEU A 338 14.47 -32.04 -6.46
C LEU A 338 13.36 -32.48 -7.43
N THR A 339 12.37 -31.62 -7.74
CA THR A 339 11.33 -31.97 -8.73
C THR A 339 11.83 -31.90 -10.16
N HIS A 340 12.71 -30.96 -10.47
CA HIS A 340 13.16 -30.72 -11.85
C HIS A 340 14.18 -31.77 -12.33
N GLY A 341 14.94 -32.36 -11.41
CA GLY A 341 16.07 -33.24 -11.74
C GLY A 341 17.24 -32.47 -12.39
N GLY A 342 18.42 -33.10 -12.40
CA GLY A 342 19.64 -32.50 -12.98
C GLY A 342 20.69 -32.05 -11.96
N LEU A 343 20.39 -32.13 -10.66
CA LEU A 343 21.42 -32.13 -9.62
C LEU A 343 22.26 -33.40 -9.70
N SER A 344 23.53 -33.32 -9.30
CA SER A 344 24.34 -34.53 -9.12
C SER A 344 23.84 -35.34 -7.92
N ASP A 345 24.06 -36.67 -7.92
CA ASP A 345 23.63 -37.56 -6.82
C ASP A 345 24.06 -37.05 -5.43
N ALA A 346 25.25 -36.46 -5.33
CA ALA A 346 25.75 -35.89 -4.08
C ALA A 346 25.00 -34.62 -3.65
N GLU A 347 24.62 -33.76 -4.60
CA GLU A 347 23.83 -32.56 -4.35
C GLU A 347 22.38 -32.90 -4.03
N GLU A 348 21.84 -33.93 -4.69
CA GLU A 348 20.51 -34.45 -4.43
C GLU A 348 20.42 -35.01 -3.00
N ALA A 349 21.38 -35.84 -2.60
CA ALA A 349 21.47 -36.36 -1.23
C ALA A 349 21.63 -35.24 -0.19
N GLN A 350 22.40 -34.19 -0.50
CA GLN A 350 22.55 -33.02 0.36
C GLN A 350 21.25 -32.23 0.49
N ALA A 351 20.52 -32.03 -0.62
CA ALA A 351 19.22 -31.38 -0.63
C ALA A 351 18.18 -32.16 0.18
N GLU A 352 18.10 -33.48 -0.01
CA GLU A 352 17.23 -34.36 0.78
C GLU A 352 17.55 -34.25 2.29
N ALA A 353 18.83 -34.29 2.68
CA ALA A 353 19.24 -34.14 4.07
C ALA A 353 18.84 -32.77 4.67
N GLY A 354 19.02 -31.69 3.90
CA GLY A 354 18.61 -30.34 4.31
C GLY A 354 17.11 -30.21 4.54
N LEU A 355 16.29 -30.76 3.63
CA LEU A 355 14.83 -30.77 3.78
C LEU A 355 14.37 -31.59 4.98
N MET A 356 15.00 -32.74 5.23
CA MET A 356 14.69 -33.56 6.40
C MET A 356 15.03 -32.83 7.70
N HIS A 357 16.13 -32.06 7.73
CA HIS A 357 16.48 -31.23 8.87
C HIS A 357 15.48 -30.09 9.09
N LEU A 358 15.09 -29.36 8.03
CA LEU A 358 14.08 -28.29 8.13
C LEU A 358 12.69 -28.82 8.51
N SER A 359 12.40 -30.08 8.20
CA SER A 359 11.14 -30.75 8.56
C SER A 359 11.15 -31.29 9.99
N SER A 360 12.31 -31.38 10.65
CA SER A 360 12.44 -31.95 11.98
C SER A 360 11.79 -31.03 13.03
N PRO A 361 10.90 -31.55 13.89
CA PRO A 361 10.28 -30.76 14.95
C PRO A 361 11.29 -30.31 16.03
N ASP A 362 12.37 -31.06 16.20
CA ASP A 362 13.36 -30.86 17.27
C ASP A 362 14.55 -29.98 16.85
N GLY A 363 14.56 -29.47 15.62
CA GLY A 363 15.64 -28.62 15.15
C GLY A 363 15.49 -27.18 15.67
N ASP A 364 16.62 -26.54 16.01
CA ASP A 364 16.70 -25.07 16.21
C ASP A 364 16.20 -24.28 14.97
N ASN A 365 16.07 -24.98 13.84
CA ASN A 365 15.54 -24.48 12.57
C ASN A 365 14.07 -24.84 12.30
N SER A 366 13.25 -25.01 13.35
CA SER A 366 11.83 -25.26 13.15
C SER A 366 11.16 -24.08 12.44
N LEU A 367 10.30 -24.41 11.47
CA LEU A 367 9.48 -23.45 10.76
C LEU A 367 8.28 -23.08 11.62
N ASP A 368 8.43 -22.05 12.45
CA ASP A 368 7.34 -21.42 13.19
C ASP A 368 7.13 -20.00 12.65
N PHE A 369 5.94 -19.74 12.10
CA PHE A 369 5.54 -18.43 11.56
C PHE A 369 4.65 -17.65 12.54
N GLY A 370 4.41 -18.18 13.75
CA GLY A 370 3.42 -17.61 14.65
C GLY A 370 2.01 -17.67 14.05
N ASP A 371 1.21 -16.62 14.27
CA ASP A 371 -0.18 -16.55 13.80
C ASP A 371 -0.35 -15.90 12.42
N ASP A 372 0.69 -15.25 11.88
CA ASP A 372 0.62 -14.51 10.61
C ASP A 372 1.58 -15.12 9.56
N PRO A 373 1.12 -16.10 8.76
CA PRO A 373 1.95 -16.67 7.71
C PRO A 373 2.26 -15.62 6.62
N PRO A 374 3.40 -15.77 5.91
CA PRO A 374 3.78 -14.89 4.81
C PRO A 374 2.69 -14.83 3.73
N THR A 375 2.19 -13.62 3.45
CA THR A 375 1.07 -13.39 2.51
C THR A 375 1.31 -13.93 1.11
N VAL A 376 2.57 -14.01 0.65
CA VAL A 376 2.89 -14.60 -0.67
C VAL A 376 2.46 -16.06 -0.78
N LEU A 377 2.55 -16.84 0.29
CA LEU A 377 2.27 -18.29 0.27
C LEU A 377 0.77 -18.59 0.13
N ALA A 378 -0.05 -17.60 0.43
CA ALA A 378 -1.49 -17.63 0.30
C ALA A 378 -1.98 -17.37 -1.14
N GLU A 379 -1.13 -16.88 -2.04
CA GLU A 379 -1.53 -16.48 -3.39
C GLU A 379 -1.74 -17.68 -4.32
N GLU A 380 -2.67 -17.55 -5.27
CA GLU A 380 -3.04 -18.60 -6.25
C GLU A 380 -1.83 -19.24 -6.98
N PRO A 381 -0.84 -18.47 -7.48
CA PRO A 381 0.33 -19.05 -8.15
C PRO A 381 1.17 -19.95 -7.23
N MET A 382 1.24 -19.64 -5.94
CA MET A 382 1.99 -20.46 -4.97
C MET A 382 1.31 -21.80 -4.71
N TRP A 383 -0.03 -21.87 -4.79
CA TRP A 383 -0.75 -23.14 -4.67
C TRP A 383 -0.46 -24.10 -5.83
N ALA A 384 -0.38 -23.57 -7.07
CA ALA A 384 0.06 -24.37 -8.21
C ALA A 384 1.48 -24.91 -8.00
N TRP A 385 2.34 -24.10 -7.39
CA TRP A 385 3.70 -24.48 -7.03
C TRP A 385 3.73 -25.58 -5.95
N PHE A 386 2.90 -25.49 -4.91
CA PHE A 386 2.74 -26.55 -3.91
C PHE A 386 2.24 -27.87 -4.51
N CYS A 387 1.29 -27.86 -5.46
CA CYS A 387 0.86 -29.07 -6.16
C CYS A 387 2.04 -29.78 -6.84
N GLN A 388 2.95 -29.03 -7.46
CA GLN A 388 4.15 -29.59 -8.08
C GLN A 388 5.13 -30.17 -7.05
N LEU A 389 5.25 -29.54 -5.88
CA LEU A 389 6.09 -30.08 -4.80
C LEU A 389 5.49 -31.34 -4.15
N LEU A 390 4.17 -31.40 -4.01
CA LEU A 390 3.46 -32.58 -3.50
C LEU A 390 3.57 -33.79 -4.44
N THR A 391 3.81 -33.54 -5.72
CA THR A 391 4.06 -34.57 -6.74
C THR A 391 5.55 -34.86 -6.94
N CYS A 392 6.44 -34.30 -6.11
CA CYS A 392 7.88 -34.53 -6.17
C CYS A 392 8.21 -36.04 -6.09
N PRO A 393 9.09 -36.58 -6.93
CA PRO A 393 9.44 -38.00 -6.86
C PRO A 393 10.10 -38.38 -5.52
N LYS A 394 10.78 -37.43 -4.86
CA LYS A 394 11.50 -37.67 -3.61
C LYS A 394 10.64 -37.45 -2.38
N ASP A 395 10.73 -38.38 -1.45
CA ASP A 395 9.97 -38.36 -0.19
C ASP A 395 10.30 -37.11 0.63
N ALA A 396 11.56 -36.68 0.67
CA ALA A 396 11.96 -35.47 1.39
C ALA A 396 11.25 -34.21 0.86
N GLY A 397 11.09 -34.08 -0.46
CA GLY A 397 10.36 -32.98 -1.09
C GLY A 397 8.87 -32.99 -0.75
N ARG A 398 8.22 -34.16 -0.87
CA ARG A 398 6.80 -34.34 -0.53
C ARG A 398 6.52 -34.08 0.96
N GLY A 399 7.37 -34.63 1.83
CA GLY A 399 7.28 -34.45 3.27
C GLY A 399 7.44 -32.99 3.69
N PHE A 400 8.41 -32.29 3.10
CA PHE A 400 8.60 -30.86 3.35
C PHE A 400 7.39 -30.05 2.89
N ALA A 401 6.88 -30.29 1.67
CA ALA A 401 5.70 -29.58 1.17
C ALA A 401 4.46 -29.78 2.05
N LEU A 402 4.21 -31.01 2.53
CA LEU A 402 3.14 -31.29 3.49
C LEU A 402 3.35 -30.61 4.84
N LYS A 403 4.60 -30.54 5.31
CA LYS A 403 4.94 -29.81 6.54
C LYS A 403 4.63 -28.32 6.39
N VAL A 404 5.03 -27.70 5.28
CA VAL A 404 4.73 -26.28 5.01
C VAL A 404 3.22 -26.04 5.00
N LEU A 405 2.45 -26.86 4.28
CA LEU A 405 0.99 -26.77 4.25
C LEU A 405 0.36 -26.88 5.64
N ALA A 406 0.85 -27.80 6.47
CA ALA A 406 0.40 -27.94 7.85
C ALA A 406 0.78 -26.73 8.72
N THR A 407 1.97 -26.16 8.53
CA THR A 407 2.43 -25.00 9.31
C THR A 407 1.67 -23.73 8.95
N LEU A 408 1.29 -23.53 7.68
CA LEU A 408 0.61 -22.31 7.25
C LEU A 408 -0.75 -22.11 7.92
N ARG A 409 -1.33 -23.15 8.57
CA ARG A 409 -2.70 -23.15 9.11
C ARG A 409 -3.77 -22.72 8.07
N GLU A 410 -3.38 -22.64 6.80
CA GLU A 410 -4.22 -22.36 5.65
C GLU A 410 -4.81 -23.66 5.08
N GLU A 411 -4.97 -24.68 5.93
CA GLU A 411 -5.71 -25.91 5.63
C GLU A 411 -7.07 -25.59 5.01
N ARG A 412 -7.67 -24.48 5.43
CA ARG A 412 -8.89 -23.86 4.85
C ARG A 412 -8.75 -23.53 3.37
N ARG A 413 -7.69 -22.80 2.97
CA ARG A 413 -7.47 -22.41 1.56
C ARG A 413 -6.97 -23.57 0.71
N ALA A 414 -6.18 -24.47 1.29
CA ALA A 414 -5.82 -25.73 0.63
C ALA A 414 -7.08 -26.56 0.26
N ALA A 415 -8.11 -26.55 1.12
CA ALA A 415 -9.40 -27.18 0.84
C ALA A 415 -10.21 -26.48 -0.26
N GLN A 416 -10.04 -25.16 -0.40
CA GLN A 416 -10.72 -24.35 -1.42
C GLN A 416 -10.07 -24.51 -2.80
N ASN A 417 -8.83 -24.98 -2.89
CA ASN A 417 -8.14 -25.26 -4.15
C ASN A 417 -8.25 -26.76 -4.52
N PRO A 418 -9.09 -27.14 -5.51
CA PRO A 418 -9.32 -28.55 -5.85
C PRO A 418 -8.05 -29.29 -6.26
N SER A 419 -7.09 -28.59 -6.89
CA SER A 419 -5.83 -29.18 -7.35
C SER A 419 -4.92 -29.57 -6.19
N VAL A 420 -4.87 -28.71 -5.16
CA VAL A 420 -4.09 -28.98 -3.93
C VAL A 420 -4.75 -30.10 -3.17
N LEU A 421 -6.07 -30.03 -2.96
CA LEU A 421 -6.83 -31.09 -2.28
C LEU A 421 -6.62 -32.45 -2.96
N ARG A 422 -6.71 -32.52 -4.29
CA ARG A 422 -6.48 -33.75 -5.04
C ARG A 422 -5.05 -34.28 -4.84
N SER A 423 -4.05 -33.40 -4.92
CA SER A 423 -2.64 -33.78 -4.71
C SER A 423 -2.40 -34.32 -3.29
N VAL A 424 -3.04 -33.72 -2.26
CA VAL A 424 -2.95 -34.21 -0.88
C VAL A 424 -3.70 -35.53 -0.70
N LEU A 425 -4.87 -35.70 -1.35
CA LEU A 425 -5.63 -36.95 -1.33
C LEU A 425 -4.83 -38.10 -1.95
N ASP A 426 -4.16 -37.87 -3.08
CA ASP A 426 -3.32 -38.89 -3.71
C ASP A 426 -2.17 -39.32 -2.77
N LEU A 427 -1.65 -38.41 -1.93
CA LEU A 427 -0.65 -38.73 -0.90
C LEU A 427 -1.21 -39.55 0.29
N THR A 428 -2.52 -39.53 0.53
CA THR A 428 -3.13 -40.44 1.53
C THR A 428 -3.04 -41.90 1.11
N GLN A 429 -2.89 -42.16 -0.19
CA GLN A 429 -2.79 -43.50 -0.76
C GLN A 429 -1.33 -44.01 -0.79
N ILE A 430 -0.35 -43.12 -0.64
CA ILE A 430 1.06 -43.41 -0.94
C ILE A 430 1.99 -43.11 0.24
N GLY A 431 2.67 -44.15 0.73
CA GLY A 431 3.96 -44.01 1.43
C GLY A 431 3.90 -43.56 2.89
N THR A 432 4.99 -42.92 3.31
CA THR A 432 5.32 -42.54 4.70
C THR A 432 4.50 -41.35 5.22
N PHE A 433 3.97 -40.51 4.34
CA PHE A 433 3.29 -39.26 4.72
C PHE A 433 1.77 -39.34 4.78
N ARG A 434 1.19 -40.53 4.54
CA ARG A 434 -0.26 -40.73 4.47
C ARG A 434 -1.00 -40.18 5.69
N GLY A 435 -0.44 -40.35 6.88
CA GLY A 435 -1.05 -39.89 8.12
C GLY A 435 -1.06 -38.37 8.27
N GLN A 436 -0.10 -37.66 7.68
CA GLN A 436 -0.05 -36.19 7.69
C GLN A 436 -0.95 -35.61 6.60
N ALA A 437 -0.94 -36.20 5.40
CA ALA A 437 -1.87 -35.83 4.34
C ALA A 437 -3.33 -35.99 4.78
N ALA A 438 -3.66 -37.11 5.45
CA ALA A 438 -5.00 -37.36 5.97
C ALA A 438 -5.42 -36.36 7.06
N GLU A 439 -4.48 -35.90 7.89
CA GLU A 439 -4.73 -34.87 8.91
C GLU A 439 -5.07 -33.52 8.26
N ILE A 440 -4.30 -33.10 7.25
CA ILE A 440 -4.55 -31.84 6.52
C ILE A 440 -5.93 -31.88 5.86
N VAL A 441 -6.27 -32.97 5.16
CA VAL A 441 -7.59 -33.14 4.54
C VAL A 441 -8.70 -33.11 5.58
N LEU A 442 -8.48 -33.71 6.75
CA LEU A 442 -9.49 -33.74 7.80
C LEU A 442 -9.73 -32.37 8.42
N LYS A 443 -8.68 -31.60 8.70
CA LYS A 443 -8.81 -30.23 9.24
C LYS A 443 -9.45 -29.30 8.22
N ALA A 444 -9.04 -29.38 6.96
CA ALA A 444 -9.71 -28.76 5.82
C ALA A 444 -11.22 -29.07 5.80
N TRP A 445 -11.60 -30.31 6.10
CA TRP A 445 -13.00 -30.76 6.07
C TRP A 445 -13.84 -30.33 7.29
N GLN A 446 -13.19 -29.99 8.40
CA GLN A 446 -13.87 -29.53 9.62
C GLN A 446 -14.23 -28.06 9.58
N ASP A 447 -13.64 -27.29 8.67
CA ASP A 447 -13.94 -25.88 8.51
C ASP A 447 -15.36 -25.69 7.93
N PRO A 448 -16.29 -25.08 8.68
CA PRO A 448 -17.67 -24.87 8.23
C PRO A 448 -17.78 -23.89 7.05
N GLU A 449 -16.76 -23.09 6.76
CA GLU A 449 -16.76 -22.11 5.66
C GLU A 449 -16.35 -22.71 4.31
N VAL A 450 -15.71 -23.89 4.30
CA VAL A 450 -15.34 -24.58 3.06
C VAL A 450 -16.62 -25.11 2.41
N GLN A 451 -17.00 -24.50 1.28
CA GLN A 451 -18.24 -24.83 0.57
C GLN A 451 -18.32 -26.32 0.23
N VAL A 452 -19.54 -26.88 0.36
CA VAL A 452 -19.82 -28.31 0.10
C VAL A 452 -19.34 -28.75 -1.29
N ASN A 453 -19.34 -27.85 -2.27
CA ASN A 453 -19.06 -28.16 -3.67
C ASN A 453 -17.61 -28.62 -3.93
N THR A 454 -16.61 -28.24 -3.11
CA THR A 454 -15.24 -28.74 -3.29
C THR A 454 -15.07 -30.19 -2.84
N TRP A 455 -16.02 -30.73 -2.07
CA TRP A 455 -16.00 -32.10 -1.57
C TRP A 455 -16.74 -33.09 -2.47
N ASP A 456 -17.45 -32.60 -3.50
CA ASP A 456 -18.23 -33.44 -4.41
C ASP A 456 -17.34 -34.38 -5.26
N ASP A 457 -16.07 -34.01 -5.45
CA ASP A 457 -15.07 -34.82 -6.16
C ASP A 457 -14.37 -35.86 -5.26
N VAL A 458 -14.65 -35.87 -3.95
CA VAL A 458 -14.05 -36.84 -3.01
C VAL A 458 -14.80 -38.16 -3.09
N THR A 459 -14.11 -39.19 -3.58
CA THR A 459 -14.72 -40.50 -3.79
C THR A 459 -14.82 -41.29 -2.48
N ARG A 460 -15.62 -42.37 -2.50
CA ARG A 460 -15.70 -43.33 -1.39
C ARG A 460 -14.33 -43.96 -1.09
N ASP A 461 -13.54 -44.19 -2.14
CA ASP A 461 -12.21 -44.78 -2.02
C ASP A 461 -11.24 -43.80 -1.34
N ASP A 462 -11.34 -42.51 -1.66
CA ASP A 462 -10.57 -41.45 -0.98
C ASP A 462 -10.90 -41.41 0.52
N LEU A 463 -12.18 -41.49 0.90
CA LEU A 463 -12.59 -41.54 2.31
C LEU A 463 -12.08 -42.80 3.04
N ALA A 464 -12.07 -43.95 2.36
CA ALA A 464 -11.51 -45.17 2.91
C ALA A 464 -9.99 -45.05 3.13
N SER A 465 -9.27 -44.44 2.18
CA SER A 465 -7.84 -44.18 2.30
C SER A 465 -7.50 -43.21 3.43
N ILE A 466 -8.26 -42.11 3.58
CA ILE A 466 -8.12 -41.18 4.71
C ILE A 466 -8.32 -41.93 6.04
N SER A 467 -9.40 -42.72 6.15
CA SER A 467 -9.69 -43.50 7.36
C SER A 467 -8.57 -44.49 7.68
N ALA A 468 -8.04 -45.20 6.69
CA ALA A 468 -6.97 -46.15 6.87
C ALA A 468 -5.65 -45.47 7.29
N ALA A 469 -5.34 -44.31 6.70
CA ALA A 469 -4.17 -43.52 7.04
C ALA A 469 -4.23 -42.96 8.48
N LEU A 470 -5.39 -42.45 8.90
CA LEU A 470 -5.60 -41.98 10.28
C LEU A 470 -5.54 -43.11 11.29
N ALA A 471 -6.13 -44.28 10.98
CA ALA A 471 -6.06 -45.45 11.85
C ALA A 471 -4.61 -45.90 12.06
N GLN A 472 -3.82 -45.99 11.00
CA GLN A 472 -2.41 -46.37 11.13
C GLN A 472 -1.59 -45.32 11.89
N ARG A 473 -1.90 -44.04 11.74
CA ARG A 473 -1.26 -42.99 12.53
C ARG A 473 -1.64 -43.09 14.01
N ALA A 474 -2.91 -43.36 14.32
CA ALA A 474 -3.35 -43.62 15.68
C ALA A 474 -2.65 -44.83 16.30
N ASP A 475 -2.47 -45.91 15.55
CA ASP A 475 -1.70 -47.09 15.99
C ASP A 475 -0.23 -46.75 16.25
N SER A 476 0.34 -45.85 15.45
CA SER A 476 1.72 -45.37 15.63
C SER A 476 1.83 -44.45 16.86
N ALA A 477 0.88 -43.54 17.06
CA ALA A 477 0.82 -42.63 18.20
C ALA A 477 0.51 -43.35 19.53
N LEU A 478 -0.28 -44.43 19.49
CA LEU A 478 -0.52 -45.34 20.61
C LEU A 478 0.77 -45.89 21.22
N SER A 479 1.85 -45.96 20.43
CA SER A 479 3.16 -46.41 20.92
C SER A 479 4.02 -45.31 21.54
N THR A 480 3.67 -44.02 21.38
CA THR A 480 4.53 -42.88 21.74
C THR A 480 3.85 -41.80 22.60
N HIS A 481 2.60 -41.39 22.33
CA HIS A 481 1.92 -40.29 23.05
C HIS A 481 0.39 -40.50 23.19
N GLY A 482 -0.11 -40.56 24.43
CA GLY A 482 -1.53 -40.85 24.72
C GLY A 482 -2.52 -39.68 24.53
N ALA A 483 -2.04 -38.43 24.42
CA ALA A 483 -2.89 -37.26 24.23
C ALA A 483 -3.39 -37.15 22.77
N ASP A 484 -2.50 -37.37 21.80
CA ASP A 484 -2.79 -37.34 20.36
C ASP A 484 -3.83 -38.39 19.95
N LEU A 485 -3.90 -39.50 20.70
CA LEU A 485 -4.84 -40.59 20.45
C LEU A 485 -6.31 -40.18 20.68
N ALA A 486 -6.59 -39.37 21.71
CA ALA A 486 -7.96 -38.96 22.02
C ALA A 486 -8.54 -38.08 20.91
N GLU A 487 -7.71 -37.20 20.35
CA GLU A 487 -8.06 -36.36 19.21
C GLU A 487 -8.30 -37.21 17.95
N LEU A 488 -7.37 -38.11 17.63
CA LEU A 488 -7.48 -39.05 16.49
C LEU A 488 -8.73 -39.94 16.57
N LEU A 489 -9.09 -40.45 17.75
CA LEU A 489 -10.29 -41.26 17.95
C LEU A 489 -11.58 -40.45 17.81
N ALA A 490 -11.60 -39.21 18.32
CA ALA A 490 -12.72 -38.30 18.11
C ALA A 490 -12.93 -38.01 16.62
N PHE A 491 -11.83 -37.84 15.88
CA PHE A 491 -11.84 -37.64 14.43
C PHE A 491 -12.37 -38.85 13.65
N LEU A 492 -11.88 -40.06 13.94
CA LEU A 492 -12.38 -41.29 13.31
C LEU A 492 -13.89 -41.48 13.53
N ALA A 493 -14.39 -41.17 14.72
CA ALA A 493 -15.82 -41.24 15.03
C ALA A 493 -16.64 -40.21 14.23
N GLN A 494 -16.12 -39.01 13.99
CA GLN A 494 -16.79 -37.98 13.20
C GLN A 494 -16.86 -38.38 11.71
N LEU A 495 -15.77 -38.96 11.18
CA LEU A 495 -15.69 -39.43 9.80
C LEU A 495 -16.67 -40.59 9.54
N GLN A 496 -16.75 -41.55 10.47
CA GLN A 496 -17.72 -42.64 10.42
C GLN A 496 -19.18 -42.15 10.42
N ARG A 497 -19.53 -41.16 11.25
CA ARG A 497 -20.89 -40.57 11.28
C ARG A 497 -21.28 -39.95 9.93
N ARG A 498 -20.32 -39.34 9.23
CA ARG A 498 -20.58 -38.67 7.95
C ARG A 498 -20.60 -39.67 6.79
N HIS A 499 -19.75 -40.69 6.82
CA HIS A 499 -19.83 -41.83 5.91
C HIS A 499 -21.20 -42.53 6.01
N LEU A 500 -21.75 -42.64 7.22
CA LEU A 500 -23.11 -43.14 7.44
C LEU A 500 -24.16 -42.20 6.81
N ARG A 501 -24.00 -40.87 6.94
CA ARG A 501 -24.90 -39.88 6.30
C ARG A 501 -24.88 -39.94 4.78
N LEU A 502 -23.70 -40.04 4.16
CA LEU A 502 -23.56 -40.15 2.71
C LEU A 502 -24.13 -41.47 2.19
N ALA A 503 -23.91 -42.58 2.90
CA ALA A 503 -24.55 -43.86 2.60
C ALA A 503 -26.08 -43.76 2.68
N THR A 504 -26.63 -43.12 3.71
CA THR A 504 -28.08 -42.92 3.82
C THR A 504 -28.65 -42.00 2.74
N LEU A 505 -27.90 -40.98 2.28
CA LEU A 505 -28.34 -40.10 1.19
C LEU A 505 -28.34 -40.83 -0.18
N ALA A 506 -27.36 -41.70 -0.41
CA ALA A 506 -27.29 -42.57 -1.58
C ALA A 506 -28.41 -43.63 -1.56
N GLU A 507 -28.78 -44.16 -0.39
CA GLU A 507 -29.91 -45.08 -0.24
C GLU A 507 -31.27 -44.38 -0.42
N THR A 508 -31.43 -43.14 0.07
CA THR A 508 -32.68 -42.38 -0.15
C THR A 508 -32.87 -41.96 -1.61
N SER A 509 -31.80 -41.68 -2.34
CA SER A 509 -31.86 -41.34 -3.78
C SER A 509 -32.05 -42.55 -4.69
N THR A 510 -31.77 -43.77 -4.20
CA THR A 510 -32.02 -45.02 -4.93
C THR A 510 -33.36 -45.68 -4.58
N SER A 511 -34.00 -45.30 -3.46
CA SER A 511 -35.28 -45.90 -3.02
C SER A 511 -36.56 -45.38 -3.70
N GLU A 512 -36.49 -44.38 -4.58
CA GLU A 512 -37.69 -43.87 -5.29
C GLU A 512 -38.13 -44.71 -6.51
N THR A 513 -37.48 -45.84 -6.80
CA THR A 513 -37.91 -46.73 -7.90
C THR A 513 -37.77 -48.21 -7.55
N THR A 514 -38.73 -48.74 -6.77
CA THR A 514 -39.35 -50.08 -6.97
C THR A 514 -40.27 -50.41 -5.79
N THR A 515 -41.58 -50.29 -6.00
CA THR A 515 -42.59 -50.95 -5.17
C THR A 515 -43.06 -52.23 -5.87
N SER A 516 -42.82 -53.38 -5.26
CA SER A 516 -43.72 -54.54 -5.42
C SER A 516 -43.60 -55.48 -4.23
N GLU A 517 -44.77 -55.75 -3.66
CA GLU A 517 -45.12 -56.53 -2.49
C GLU A 517 -44.67 -58.01 -2.56
N THR A 518 -44.50 -58.64 -1.40
CA THR A 518 -45.16 -59.93 -1.11
C THR A 518 -45.07 -60.28 0.38
N GLU A 519 -46.24 -60.48 0.98
CA GLU A 519 -46.47 -61.06 2.30
C GLU A 519 -46.26 -62.58 2.28
N THR A 520 -45.90 -63.20 3.42
CA THR A 520 -46.78 -64.15 4.14
C THR A 520 -46.19 -64.73 5.43
N SER A 521 -47.07 -64.78 6.45
CA SER A 521 -47.28 -65.86 7.44
C SER A 521 -46.41 -65.93 8.72
N GLU A 522 -46.99 -65.46 9.85
CA GLU A 522 -46.64 -65.89 11.21
C GLU A 522 -47.88 -66.35 12.01
N ALA A 523 -47.71 -67.44 12.78
CA ALA A 523 -48.62 -67.93 13.82
C ALA A 523 -48.30 -67.25 15.17
N PRO A 524 -49.27 -67.07 16.10
CA PRO A 524 -49.05 -66.23 17.27
C PRO A 524 -48.37 -66.98 18.41
N SER A 525 -47.19 -66.52 18.83
CA SER A 525 -46.56 -66.90 20.09
C SER A 525 -46.86 -65.84 21.17
N CYS A 526 -47.03 -66.31 22.41
CA CYS A 526 -47.37 -65.50 23.59
C CYS A 526 -46.31 -64.45 23.99
N GLY A 527 -45.16 -64.36 23.30
CA GLY A 527 -44.15 -63.30 23.49
C GLY A 527 -44.56 -61.93 22.91
N THR A 528 -45.52 -61.92 21.98
CA THR A 528 -45.87 -60.73 21.19
C THR A 528 -46.58 -59.63 21.96
N ALA A 529 -47.25 -59.90 23.08
CA ALA A 529 -47.96 -58.85 23.83
C ALA A 529 -47.02 -57.96 24.66
N VAL A 530 -45.95 -58.55 25.23
CA VAL A 530 -44.92 -57.81 25.98
C VAL A 530 -44.01 -57.06 25.02
N GLU A 531 -43.61 -57.69 23.91
CA GLU A 531 -42.80 -57.05 22.87
C GLU A 531 -43.54 -55.93 22.14
N ARG A 532 -44.83 -56.09 21.82
CA ARG A 532 -45.64 -54.99 21.24
C ARG A 532 -45.85 -53.84 22.22
N ARG A 533 -45.96 -54.11 23.53
CA ARG A 533 -46.02 -53.05 24.55
C ARG A 533 -44.66 -52.36 24.73
N MET A 534 -43.56 -53.10 24.70
CA MET A 534 -42.19 -52.55 24.73
C MET A 534 -41.88 -51.73 23.47
N ALA A 535 -42.32 -52.18 22.29
CA ALA A 535 -42.19 -51.46 21.03
C ALA A 535 -43.08 -50.21 20.97
N ALA A 536 -44.32 -50.27 21.47
CA ALA A 536 -45.20 -49.11 21.60
C ALA A 536 -44.65 -48.07 22.60
N LEU A 537 -43.99 -48.54 23.67
CA LEU A 537 -43.25 -47.69 24.59
C LEU A 537 -42.02 -47.07 23.91
N ALA A 538 -41.20 -47.86 23.19
CA ALA A 538 -40.05 -47.38 22.42
C ALA A 538 -40.44 -46.33 21.36
N GLY A 539 -41.56 -46.52 20.65
CA GLY A 539 -42.11 -45.56 19.69
C GLY A 539 -42.58 -44.24 20.33
N ARG A 540 -43.06 -44.27 21.57
CA ARG A 540 -43.37 -43.06 22.35
C ARG A 540 -42.12 -42.34 22.87
N PHE A 541 -41.00 -43.04 23.02
CA PHE A 541 -39.73 -42.47 23.50
C PHE A 541 -38.86 -41.83 22.41
N GLY A 542 -39.08 -42.17 21.13
CA GLY A 542 -38.36 -41.58 19.98
C GLY A 542 -38.42 -40.04 19.93
N PRO A 543 -39.62 -39.42 20.00
CA PRO A 543 -39.76 -37.96 20.01
C PRO A 543 -39.08 -37.30 21.22
N TRP A 544 -39.14 -37.93 22.39
CA TRP A 544 -38.50 -37.43 23.62
C TRP A 544 -36.97 -37.47 23.53
N ARG A 545 -36.41 -38.56 23.00
CA ARG A 545 -34.97 -38.70 22.80
C ARG A 545 -34.45 -37.69 21.78
N GLN A 546 -35.19 -37.47 20.70
CA GLN A 546 -34.89 -36.42 19.72
C GLN A 546 -35.00 -35.02 20.32
N THR A 547 -36.00 -34.76 21.18
CA THR A 547 -36.15 -33.46 21.85
C THR A 547 -35.03 -33.20 22.84
N LEU A 548 -34.63 -34.20 23.65
CA LEU A 548 -33.51 -34.11 24.57
C LEU A 548 -32.16 -33.97 23.85
N GLN A 549 -31.96 -34.68 22.74
CA GLN A 549 -30.76 -34.54 21.91
C GLN A 549 -30.73 -33.16 21.23
N GLY A 550 -31.87 -32.67 20.73
CA GLY A 550 -31.99 -31.35 20.15
C GLY A 550 -31.75 -30.23 21.16
N THR A 551 -32.28 -30.34 22.38
CA THR A 551 -32.07 -29.34 23.44
C THR A 551 -30.67 -29.41 24.04
N ALA A 552 -30.07 -30.60 24.20
CA ALA A 552 -28.69 -30.74 24.65
C ALA A 552 -27.69 -30.23 23.60
N ALA A 553 -27.93 -30.49 22.31
CA ALA A 553 -27.12 -29.93 21.23
C ALA A 553 -27.27 -28.40 21.14
N ALA A 554 -28.49 -27.87 21.31
CA ALA A 554 -28.71 -26.43 21.37
C ALA A 554 -28.07 -25.78 22.61
N LEU A 555 -28.05 -26.47 23.75
CA LEU A 555 -27.35 -26.00 24.95
C LEU A 555 -25.83 -25.99 24.74
N ALA A 556 -25.26 -27.06 24.19
CA ALA A 556 -23.83 -27.13 23.90
C ALA A 556 -23.40 -26.07 22.87
N LEU A 557 -24.22 -25.80 21.85
CA LEU A 557 -23.99 -24.73 20.89
C LEU A 557 -24.07 -23.35 21.57
N ALA A 558 -25.04 -23.14 22.46
CA ALA A 558 -25.16 -21.89 23.21
C ALA A 558 -24.02 -21.70 24.24
N GLU A 559 -23.52 -22.77 24.86
CA GLU A 559 -22.35 -22.73 25.73
C GLU A 559 -21.06 -22.43 24.96
N LEU A 560 -20.92 -22.98 23.74
CA LEU A 560 -19.83 -22.65 22.82
C LEU A 560 -19.88 -21.16 22.43
N GLN A 561 -21.05 -20.67 21.99
CA GLN A 561 -21.27 -19.27 21.65
C GLN A 561 -21.07 -18.34 22.85
N ASN A 562 -21.40 -18.79 24.07
CA ASN A 562 -21.13 -18.04 25.29
C ASN A 562 -19.62 -18.02 25.63
N GLY A 563 -18.88 -19.10 25.33
CA GLY A 563 -17.43 -19.15 25.40
C GLY A 563 -16.77 -18.17 24.43
N GLU A 564 -17.21 -18.16 23.17
CA GLU A 564 -16.78 -17.20 22.14
C GLU A 564 -17.10 -15.76 22.54
N ALA A 565 -18.28 -15.51 23.12
CA ALA A 565 -18.65 -14.20 23.65
C ALA A 565 -17.77 -13.77 24.83
N HIS A 566 -17.40 -14.71 25.72
CA HIS A 566 -16.47 -14.43 26.83
C HIS A 566 -15.05 -14.15 26.34
N GLU A 567 -14.58 -14.86 25.32
CA GLU A 567 -13.28 -14.60 24.72
C GLU A 567 -13.27 -13.26 23.97
N ALA A 568 -14.34 -12.94 23.24
CA ALA A 568 -14.54 -11.63 22.63
C ALA A 568 -14.54 -10.50 23.67
N LEU A 569 -15.20 -10.71 24.83
CA LEU A 569 -15.17 -9.79 25.96
C LEU A 569 -13.77 -9.65 26.56
N ALA A 570 -12.99 -10.72 26.66
CA ALA A 570 -11.62 -10.68 27.15
C ALA A 570 -10.69 -9.92 26.18
N ARG A 571 -10.83 -10.15 24.87
CA ARG A 571 -10.11 -9.39 23.82
C ARG A 571 -10.52 -7.91 23.85
N LEU A 572 -11.80 -7.60 24.08
CA LEU A 572 -12.24 -6.22 24.32
C LEU A 572 -11.65 -5.63 25.62
N GLY A 573 -11.53 -6.43 26.67
CA GLY A 573 -10.86 -6.08 27.92
C GLY A 573 -9.40 -5.64 27.71
N ALA A 574 -8.67 -6.33 26.83
CA ALA A 574 -7.33 -5.93 26.43
C ALA A 574 -7.33 -4.62 25.62
N LYS A 575 -8.18 -4.53 24.59
CA LYS A 575 -8.32 -3.30 23.75
C LYS A 575 -8.80 -2.09 24.55
N THR A 576 -9.53 -2.29 25.64
CA THR A 576 -10.01 -1.22 26.52
C THR A 576 -8.99 -0.70 27.48
N SER A 577 -8.17 -1.59 28.03
CA SER A 577 -6.95 -1.21 28.73
C SER A 577 -6.08 -0.33 27.83
N GLU A 578 -5.86 -0.76 26.58
CA GLU A 578 -5.08 0.00 25.60
C GLU A 578 -5.72 1.36 25.26
N ALA A 579 -7.03 1.39 25.02
CA ALA A 579 -7.78 2.63 24.78
C ALA A 579 -7.79 3.57 25.99
N SER A 580 -7.85 3.02 27.20
CA SER A 580 -7.78 3.79 28.44
C SER A 580 -6.41 4.44 28.60
N ASN A 581 -5.34 3.71 28.29
CA ASN A 581 -3.98 4.26 28.28
C ASN A 581 -3.82 5.34 27.21
N ALA A 582 -4.36 5.12 26.00
CA ALA A 582 -4.41 6.10 24.94
C ALA A 582 -5.20 7.36 25.33
N MET A 583 -6.33 7.21 26.04
CA MET A 583 -7.12 8.33 26.55
C MET A 583 -6.41 9.10 27.67
N ALA A 584 -5.60 8.43 28.49
CA ALA A 584 -4.80 9.09 29.51
C ALA A 584 -3.68 9.96 28.89
N ALA A 585 -3.15 9.57 27.73
CA ALA A 585 -2.12 10.33 27.00
C ALA A 585 -2.68 11.55 26.21
N LEU A 586 -3.96 11.53 25.85
CA LEU A 586 -4.60 12.52 24.98
C LEU A 586 -4.59 13.97 25.54
N PRO A 587 -4.81 14.21 26.85
CA PRO A 587 -4.65 15.54 27.45
C PRO A 587 -3.21 16.05 27.39
N GLU A 588 -2.23 15.16 27.60
CA GLU A 588 -0.80 15.51 27.57
C GLU A 588 -0.37 15.87 26.15
N GLN A 589 -0.76 15.09 25.15
CA GLN A 589 -0.52 15.40 23.74
C GLN A 589 -1.21 16.69 23.30
N ASN A 590 -2.46 16.94 23.73
CA ASN A 590 -3.14 18.19 23.43
C ASN A 590 -2.45 19.42 24.05
N ASN A 591 -1.88 19.28 25.25
CA ASN A 591 -1.10 20.35 25.87
C ASN A 591 0.22 20.58 25.14
N ALA A 592 0.91 19.50 24.72
CA ALA A 592 2.11 19.59 23.90
C ALA A 592 1.83 20.26 22.54
N LEU A 593 0.71 19.91 21.91
CA LEU A 593 0.26 20.53 20.65
C LEU A 593 -0.02 22.02 20.81
N LYS A 594 -0.72 22.43 21.88
CA LYS A 594 -0.95 23.85 22.19
C LYS A 594 0.35 24.61 22.41
N SER A 595 1.32 24.01 23.11
CA SER A 595 2.66 24.59 23.31
C SER A 595 3.38 24.76 21.97
N ALA A 596 3.42 23.71 21.14
CA ALA A 596 4.09 23.75 19.84
C ALA A 596 3.48 24.79 18.89
N LYS A 597 2.14 24.94 18.90
CA LYS A 597 1.45 26.00 18.14
C LYS A 597 1.79 27.39 18.65
N ALA A 598 1.89 27.58 19.97
CA ALA A 598 2.29 28.86 20.54
C ALA A 598 3.75 29.22 20.16
N GLU A 599 4.67 28.25 20.21
CA GLU A 599 6.06 28.41 19.76
C GLU A 599 6.16 28.76 18.26
N ALA A 600 5.35 28.11 17.41
CA ALA A 600 5.29 28.41 15.99
C ALA A 600 4.74 29.82 15.71
N LEU A 601 3.70 30.24 16.44
CA LEU A 601 3.17 31.61 16.34
C LEU A 601 4.20 32.67 16.75
N GLN A 602 4.91 32.45 17.87
CA GLN A 602 5.99 33.35 18.30
C GLN A 602 7.12 33.43 17.27
N SER A 603 7.51 32.30 16.69
CA SER A 603 8.55 32.27 15.65
C SER A 603 8.10 32.99 14.37
N MET A 604 6.82 32.84 13.99
CA MET A 604 6.23 33.54 12.85
C MET A 604 6.16 35.05 13.08
N GLU A 605 5.79 35.49 14.30
CA GLU A 605 5.82 36.91 14.68
C GLU A 605 7.23 37.47 14.62
N ALA A 606 8.24 36.76 15.15
CA ALA A 606 9.64 37.17 15.05
C ALA A 606 10.15 37.29 13.59
N VAL A 607 9.75 36.35 12.72
CA VAL A 607 10.06 36.43 11.28
C VAL A 607 9.40 37.65 10.64
N ARG A 608 8.15 37.95 11.00
CA ARG A 608 7.39 39.09 10.48
C ARG A 608 7.98 40.42 10.94
N GLU A 609 8.36 40.53 12.21
CA GLU A 609 9.03 41.71 12.77
C GLU A 609 10.38 41.95 12.07
N LEU A 610 11.22 40.91 11.94
CA LEU A 610 12.51 41.04 11.26
C LEU A 610 12.35 41.42 9.77
N SER A 611 11.36 40.85 9.08
CA SER A 611 11.05 41.23 7.70
C SER A 611 10.63 42.69 7.59
N HIS A 612 9.82 43.19 8.54
CA HIS A 612 9.42 44.59 8.56
C HIS A 612 10.61 45.52 8.84
N ASP A 613 11.49 45.15 9.76
CA ASP A 613 12.73 45.90 10.04
C ASP A 613 13.65 45.94 8.82
N MET A 614 13.76 44.84 8.07
CA MET A 614 14.51 44.81 6.81
C MET A 614 13.92 45.76 5.75
N GLU A 615 12.59 45.85 5.64
CA GLU A 615 11.94 46.81 4.74
C GLU A 615 12.21 48.27 5.15
N LEU A 616 12.17 48.57 6.45
CA LEU A 616 12.49 49.90 6.97
C LEU A 616 13.96 50.26 6.71
N LEU A 617 14.88 49.31 6.93
CA LEU A 617 16.32 49.48 6.62
C LEU A 617 16.56 49.68 5.12
N LEU A 618 15.83 48.99 4.24
CA LEU A 618 15.93 49.20 2.80
C LEU A 618 15.47 50.61 2.40
N LYS A 619 14.38 51.12 2.98
CA LYS A 619 13.92 52.50 2.76
C LYS A 619 14.94 53.52 3.27
N GLU A 620 15.48 53.31 4.48
CA GLU A 620 16.54 54.15 5.06
C GLU A 620 17.80 54.15 4.16
N LYS A 621 18.18 52.98 3.63
CA LYS A 621 19.31 52.85 2.70
C LYS A 621 19.06 53.61 1.40
N MET A 622 17.87 53.49 0.81
CA MET A 622 17.51 54.20 -0.42
C MET A 622 17.56 55.72 -0.23
N GLN A 623 17.02 56.22 0.88
CA GLN A 623 17.06 57.65 1.19
C GLN A 623 18.50 58.14 1.42
N THR A 624 19.28 57.43 2.24
CA THR A 624 20.67 57.83 2.55
C THR A 624 21.61 57.73 1.34
N THR A 625 21.38 56.78 0.43
CA THR A 625 22.12 56.72 -0.84
C THR A 625 21.73 57.84 -1.79
N GLN A 626 20.46 58.25 -1.81
CA GLN A 626 20.03 59.44 -2.54
C GLN A 626 20.71 60.71 -1.99
N GLU A 627 20.67 60.93 -0.67
CA GLU A 627 21.35 62.07 -0.01
C GLU A 627 22.87 62.08 -0.29
N ALA A 628 23.51 60.90 -0.29
CA ALA A 628 24.92 60.78 -0.64
C ALA A 628 25.19 61.14 -2.11
N SER A 629 24.29 60.77 -3.03
CA SER A 629 24.40 61.13 -4.44
C SER A 629 24.21 62.63 -4.69
N GLU A 630 23.26 63.26 -3.99
CA GLU A 630 23.01 64.70 -4.05
C GLU A 630 24.20 65.49 -3.50
N SER A 631 24.77 65.02 -2.37
CA SER A 631 25.98 65.62 -1.78
C SER A 631 27.21 65.49 -2.69
N ALA A 632 27.33 64.36 -3.42
CA ALA A 632 28.41 64.14 -4.37
C ALA A 632 28.29 65.07 -5.61
N GLU A 633 27.07 65.24 -6.15
CA GLU A 633 26.82 66.19 -7.23
C GLU A 633 26.99 67.64 -6.77
N GLU A 634 26.60 67.99 -5.54
CA GLU A 634 26.86 69.30 -4.94
C GLU A 634 28.37 69.56 -4.83
N ALA A 635 29.14 68.59 -4.33
CA ALA A 635 30.61 68.70 -4.26
C ALA A 635 31.22 68.90 -5.66
N LYS A 636 30.73 68.18 -6.68
CA LYS A 636 31.18 68.33 -8.07
C LYS A 636 30.87 69.71 -8.64
N ARG A 637 29.66 70.24 -8.39
CA ARG A 637 29.26 71.60 -8.80
C ARG A 637 30.14 72.67 -8.16
N TRP A 638 30.37 72.60 -6.86
CA TRP A 638 31.23 73.59 -6.18
C TRP A 638 32.69 73.51 -6.61
N ARG A 639 33.19 72.32 -6.98
CA ARG A 639 34.53 72.17 -7.56
C ARG A 639 34.65 72.86 -8.92
N ALA A 640 33.66 72.70 -9.79
CA ALA A 640 33.62 73.37 -11.09
C ALA A 640 33.52 74.89 -10.92
N ALA A 641 32.63 75.36 -10.05
CA ALA A 641 32.48 76.79 -9.73
C ALA A 641 33.76 77.40 -9.14
N ALA A 642 34.48 76.65 -8.28
CA ALA A 642 35.78 77.08 -7.76
C ALA A 642 36.82 77.24 -8.87
N ALA A 643 36.91 76.27 -9.80
CA ALA A 643 37.83 76.34 -10.93
C ALA A 643 37.53 77.52 -11.87
N GLU A 644 36.24 77.76 -12.17
CA GLU A 644 35.82 78.91 -12.98
C GLU A 644 36.10 80.25 -12.27
N ALA A 645 35.96 80.31 -10.94
CA ALA A 645 36.28 81.50 -10.15
C ALA A 645 37.80 81.74 -10.11
N GLU A 646 38.62 80.70 -9.96
CA GLU A 646 40.08 80.81 -10.05
C GLU A 646 40.55 81.32 -11.42
N GLU A 647 39.94 80.82 -12.51
CA GLU A 647 40.24 81.28 -13.86
C GLU A 647 39.90 82.77 -14.03
N ARG A 648 38.71 83.20 -13.58
CA ARG A 648 38.29 84.62 -13.59
C ARG A 648 39.20 85.52 -12.75
N GLU A 649 39.55 85.09 -11.53
CA GLU A 649 40.46 85.85 -10.64
C GLU A 649 41.88 85.93 -11.22
N ALA A 650 42.34 84.89 -11.91
CA ALA A 650 43.63 84.86 -12.60
C ALA A 650 43.64 85.78 -13.84
N GLU A 651 42.57 85.81 -14.63
CA GLU A 651 42.41 86.72 -15.77
C GLU A 651 42.41 88.19 -15.32
N TRP A 652 41.70 88.50 -14.22
CA TRP A 652 41.76 89.83 -13.60
C TRP A 652 43.15 90.21 -13.12
N SER A 653 43.88 89.26 -12.52
CA SER A 653 45.26 89.48 -12.05
C SER A 653 46.27 89.66 -13.19
N ALA A 654 45.99 89.09 -14.38
CA ALA A 654 46.83 89.20 -15.57
C ALA A 654 46.66 90.52 -16.34
N GLY A 655 45.77 91.41 -15.89
CA GLY A 655 45.55 92.73 -16.52
C GLY A 655 44.69 92.70 -17.79
N ASN A 656 44.14 91.54 -18.16
CA ASN A 656 43.14 91.41 -19.22
C ASN A 656 41.76 91.76 -18.64
N GLN A 657 41.48 93.06 -18.47
CA GLN A 657 40.11 93.49 -18.19
C GLN A 657 39.25 93.18 -19.43
N PRO A 658 38.17 92.39 -19.31
CA PRO A 658 37.27 92.15 -20.43
C PRO A 658 36.66 93.48 -20.88
N THR A 659 37.07 93.94 -22.06
CA THR A 659 36.67 95.24 -22.63
C THR A 659 35.19 95.35 -23.00
N GLU A 660 34.39 94.28 -22.82
CA GLU A 660 32.95 94.24 -23.14
C GLU A 660 32.01 94.35 -21.94
N PHE A 661 32.50 94.37 -20.70
CA PHE A 661 31.66 94.63 -19.52
C PHE A 661 31.84 96.07 -19.04
N ALA A 662 31.27 97.03 -19.77
CA ALA A 662 30.83 98.26 -19.14
C ALA A 662 29.58 97.91 -18.33
N PRO A 663 29.63 97.88 -16.99
CA PRO A 663 28.44 97.59 -16.20
C PRO A 663 27.43 98.69 -16.49
N ASP A 664 26.26 98.29 -16.96
CA ASP A 664 25.08 99.14 -17.08
C ASP A 664 24.75 99.66 -15.67
N PHE A 665 25.29 100.83 -15.34
CA PHE A 665 25.34 101.39 -13.98
C PHE A 665 23.93 101.54 -13.38
N ASP A 666 22.92 101.69 -14.25
CA ASP A 666 21.50 101.73 -13.92
C ASP A 666 20.95 100.39 -13.42
N LYS A 667 21.46 99.25 -13.89
CA LYS A 667 21.08 97.91 -13.37
C LYS A 667 21.68 97.65 -11.99
N LEU A 668 22.91 98.11 -11.77
CA LEU A 668 23.62 97.96 -10.51
C LEU A 668 23.00 98.84 -9.41
N GLN A 669 22.57 100.06 -9.75
CA GLN A 669 21.81 100.91 -8.82
C GLN A 669 20.40 100.37 -8.52
N LYS A 670 19.70 99.75 -9.49
CA LYS A 670 18.40 99.11 -9.24
C LYS A 670 18.48 97.90 -8.32
N ALA A 671 19.52 97.06 -8.45
CA ALA A 671 19.73 95.91 -7.56
C ALA A 671 20.09 96.36 -6.13
N ILE A 672 20.92 97.39 -5.98
CA ILE A 672 21.25 97.95 -4.66
C ILE A 672 20.01 98.57 -3.99
N ALA A 673 19.11 99.19 -4.77
CA ALA A 673 17.88 99.80 -4.26
C ALA A 673 16.77 98.78 -3.92
N SER A 674 16.75 97.58 -4.50
CA SER A 674 15.77 96.52 -4.19
C SER A 674 16.09 95.72 -2.94
N GLY A 675 17.26 95.92 -2.32
CA GLY A 675 17.74 95.09 -1.22
C GLY A 675 18.13 93.67 -1.66
N GLU A 676 18.07 93.37 -2.95
CA GLU A 676 18.77 92.23 -3.52
C GLU A 676 20.25 92.53 -3.36
N LYS A 677 20.94 91.77 -2.50
CA LYS A 677 22.40 91.68 -2.56
C LYS A 677 22.73 91.43 -4.04
N ALA A 678 23.22 92.45 -4.73
CA ALA A 678 23.79 92.29 -6.06
C ALA A 678 24.75 91.11 -5.92
N LEU A 679 24.45 90.02 -6.62
CA LEU A 679 25.16 88.74 -6.55
C LEU A 679 26.62 89.01 -6.91
N ALA A 680 27.42 89.39 -5.93
CA ALA A 680 28.86 89.25 -6.02
C ALA A 680 29.06 87.76 -6.23
N GLU A 681 29.54 87.40 -7.42
CA GLU A 681 29.89 86.02 -7.70
C GLU A 681 30.84 85.55 -6.58
N PRO A 682 30.59 84.36 -5.99
CA PRO A 682 31.37 83.89 -4.87
C PRO A 682 32.85 83.83 -5.27
N SER A 683 33.73 84.29 -4.38
CA SER A 683 35.18 84.20 -4.60
C SER A 683 35.62 82.75 -4.74
N ALA A 684 36.78 82.51 -5.35
CA ALA A 684 37.37 81.18 -5.43
C ALA A 684 37.50 80.53 -4.05
N GLN A 685 37.88 81.32 -3.03
CA GLN A 685 38.00 80.86 -1.65
C GLN A 685 36.64 80.44 -1.04
N GLU A 686 35.56 81.19 -1.29
CA GLU A 686 34.21 80.81 -0.85
C GLU A 686 33.72 79.53 -1.55
N CYS A 687 33.99 79.39 -2.85
CA CYS A 687 33.63 78.18 -3.61
C CYS A 687 34.38 76.95 -3.09
N TRP A 688 35.68 77.07 -2.78
CA TRP A 688 36.46 76.00 -2.17
C TRP A 688 35.98 75.64 -0.76
N SER A 689 35.59 76.63 0.06
CA SER A 689 34.99 76.38 1.37
C SER A 689 33.70 75.56 1.24
N ARG A 690 32.81 75.94 0.31
CA ARG A 690 31.56 75.20 0.05
C ARG A 690 31.81 73.80 -0.52
N HIS A 691 32.84 73.64 -1.37
CA HIS A 691 33.26 72.33 -1.84
C HIS A 691 33.72 71.43 -0.69
N GLN A 692 34.52 71.95 0.25
CA GLN A 692 34.96 71.19 1.42
C GLN A 692 33.77 70.80 2.33
N GLU A 693 32.84 71.71 2.58
CA GLU A 693 31.60 71.40 3.32
C GLU A 693 30.79 70.30 2.64
N ALA A 694 30.63 70.35 1.31
CA ALA A 694 29.94 69.32 0.55
C ALA A 694 30.66 67.96 0.60
N ILE A 695 32.01 67.95 0.60
CA ILE A 695 32.80 66.73 0.79
C ILE A 695 32.57 66.13 2.18
N GLU A 696 32.56 66.94 3.24
CA GLU A 696 32.32 66.44 4.60
C GLU A 696 30.89 65.90 4.78
N ARG A 697 29.89 66.55 4.16
CA ARG A 697 28.51 66.01 4.08
C ARG A 697 28.46 64.69 3.32
N MET A 698 29.18 64.58 2.19
CA MET A 698 29.28 63.35 1.41
C MET A 698 29.94 62.21 2.20
N LYS A 699 31.00 62.48 2.97
CA LYS A 699 31.63 61.47 3.85
C LYS A 699 30.66 61.02 4.94
N SER A 700 30.00 61.97 5.62
CA SER A 700 29.02 61.67 6.67
C SER A 700 27.85 60.82 6.17
N THR A 701 27.30 61.14 5.00
CA THR A 701 26.22 60.36 4.38
C THR A 701 26.69 58.98 3.91
N ARG A 702 27.93 58.85 3.41
CA ARG A 702 28.54 57.57 3.07
C ARG A 702 28.73 56.66 4.30
N ASP A 703 29.14 57.22 5.43
CA ASP A 703 29.27 56.47 6.69
C ASP A 703 27.90 55.99 7.20
N LYS A 704 26.84 56.80 7.04
CA LYS A 704 25.46 56.38 7.32
C LYS A 704 25.04 55.21 6.43
N VAL A 705 25.30 55.27 5.13
CA VAL A 705 25.00 54.15 4.20
C VAL A 705 25.73 52.87 4.63
N ALA A 706 27.00 52.97 5.01
CA ALA A 706 27.77 51.82 5.48
C ALA A 706 27.19 51.20 6.77
N ASN A 707 26.70 52.04 7.70
CA ASN A 707 26.04 51.58 8.92
C ASN A 707 24.70 50.87 8.62
N VAL A 708 23.85 51.46 7.77
CA VAL A 708 22.59 50.82 7.34
C VAL A 708 22.86 49.49 6.63
N ASP A 709 23.91 49.42 5.79
CA ASP A 709 24.34 48.19 5.15
C ASP A 709 24.79 47.11 6.14
N ALA A 710 25.50 47.47 7.21
CA ALA A 710 25.89 46.53 8.25
C ALA A 710 24.67 45.97 9.00
N ARG A 711 23.70 46.82 9.35
CA ARG A 711 22.44 46.41 9.99
C ARG A 711 21.63 45.48 9.09
N LEU A 712 21.56 45.79 7.79
CA LEU A 712 20.83 44.99 6.81
C LEU A 712 21.47 43.62 6.57
N ARG A 713 22.81 43.53 6.57
CA ARG A 713 23.52 42.24 6.53
C ARG A 713 23.24 41.40 7.78
N HIS A 714 23.33 42.00 8.97
CA HIS A 714 23.02 41.30 10.21
C HIS A 714 21.58 40.76 10.23
N ALA A 715 20.60 41.56 9.81
CA ALA A 715 19.21 41.10 9.68
C ALA A 715 19.07 39.98 8.64
N SER A 716 19.74 40.10 7.49
CA SER A 716 19.77 39.08 6.45
C SER A 716 20.42 37.77 6.91
N ASP A 717 21.41 37.82 7.81
CA ASP A 717 22.09 36.65 8.35
C ASP A 717 21.25 35.92 9.42
N LEU A 718 20.45 36.66 10.19
CA LEU A 718 19.50 36.10 11.16
C LEU A 718 18.28 35.45 10.51
N MET A 719 17.87 35.93 9.33
CA MET A 719 16.62 35.51 8.72
C MET A 719 16.53 33.99 8.44
N PRO A 720 17.56 33.32 7.89
CA PRO A 720 17.54 31.88 7.67
C PRO A 720 17.42 31.06 8.96
N ALA A 721 18.03 31.52 10.06
CA ALA A 721 17.96 30.82 11.35
C ALA A 721 16.53 30.84 11.91
N LEU A 722 15.88 32.00 11.90
CA LEU A 722 14.47 32.13 12.33
C LEU A 722 13.51 31.35 11.41
N GLN A 723 13.77 31.31 10.10
CA GLN A 723 12.99 30.49 9.17
C GLN A 723 13.15 28.99 9.44
N ALA A 724 14.37 28.54 9.76
CA ALA A 724 14.62 27.15 10.13
C ALA A 724 13.95 26.76 11.45
N ASP A 725 13.93 27.66 12.44
CA ASP A 725 13.24 27.44 13.71
C ASP A 725 11.72 27.42 13.52
N LEU A 726 11.15 28.32 12.71
CA LEU A 726 9.73 28.32 12.36
C LEU A 726 9.32 27.00 11.69
N GLU A 727 10.12 26.52 10.73
CA GLU A 727 9.87 25.26 10.03
C GLU A 727 9.94 24.06 10.99
N ARG A 728 10.92 24.04 11.91
CA ARG A 728 11.02 23.01 12.95
C ARG A 728 9.80 23.01 13.86
N CYS A 729 9.33 24.17 14.32
CA CYS A 729 8.13 24.30 15.15
C CYS A 729 6.87 23.86 14.40
N ARG A 730 6.76 24.19 13.10
CA ARG A 730 5.66 23.76 12.25
C ARG A 730 5.61 22.24 12.08
N GLN A 731 6.72 21.61 11.73
CA GLN A 731 6.82 20.15 11.60
C GLN A 731 6.48 19.44 12.92
N ARG A 732 6.94 19.99 14.05
CA ARG A 732 6.58 19.46 15.38
C ARG A 732 5.08 19.57 15.65
N SER A 733 4.45 20.69 15.31
CA SER A 733 2.99 20.85 15.43
C SER A 733 2.23 19.87 14.53
N GLU A 734 2.64 19.71 13.28
CA GLU A 734 1.99 18.81 12.32
C GLU A 734 2.04 17.34 12.79
N ARG A 735 3.20 16.88 13.28
CA ARG A 735 3.33 15.54 13.88
C ARG A 735 2.41 15.34 15.08
N LEU A 736 2.35 16.32 15.99
CA LEU A 736 1.47 16.24 17.17
C LEU A 736 -0.02 16.28 16.79
N GLU A 737 -0.40 16.97 15.71
CA GLU A 737 -1.78 16.92 15.20
C GLU A 737 -2.14 15.56 14.60
N GLU A 738 -1.21 14.94 13.90
CA GLU A 738 -1.38 13.60 13.34
C GLU A 738 -1.51 12.56 14.44
N GLU A 739 -0.62 12.57 15.43
CA GLU A 739 -0.72 11.69 16.61
C GLU A 739 -2.05 11.88 17.36
N ALA A 740 -2.51 13.14 17.54
CA ALA A 740 -3.79 13.42 18.18
C ALA A 740 -4.99 12.91 17.33
N ARG A 741 -4.92 13.01 16.01
CA ARG A 741 -5.93 12.46 15.08
C ARG A 741 -5.97 10.94 15.16
N ASP A 742 -4.82 10.28 15.18
CA ASP A 742 -4.72 8.82 15.29
C ASP A 742 -5.29 8.30 16.61
N LEU A 743 -4.94 8.95 17.73
CA LEU A 743 -5.51 8.62 19.04
C LEU A 743 -7.03 8.81 19.08
N GLN A 744 -7.54 9.85 18.41
CA GLN A 744 -8.99 10.09 18.32
C GLN A 744 -9.70 9.05 17.46
N THR A 745 -9.10 8.63 16.34
CA THR A 745 -9.64 7.55 15.49
C THR A 745 -9.67 6.22 16.23
N ARG A 746 -8.57 5.84 16.90
CA ARG A 746 -8.50 4.64 17.75
C ARG A 746 -9.57 4.66 18.85
N ARG A 747 -9.83 5.82 19.46
CA ARG A 747 -10.90 5.98 20.44
C ARG A 747 -12.29 5.73 19.84
N GLN A 748 -12.57 6.29 18.66
CA GLN A 748 -13.87 6.10 17.99
C GLN A 748 -14.10 4.63 17.63
N GLU A 749 -13.06 3.95 17.14
CA GLU A 749 -13.11 2.54 16.81
C GLU A 749 -13.37 1.67 18.06
N VAL A 750 -12.68 1.94 19.16
CA VAL A 750 -12.92 1.24 20.43
C VAL A 750 -14.36 1.44 20.90
N MET A 751 -14.87 2.68 20.88
CA MET A 751 -16.26 2.97 21.27
C MET A 751 -17.29 2.26 20.38
N LYS A 752 -17.01 2.14 19.09
CA LYS A 752 -17.86 1.39 18.16
C LYS A 752 -17.86 -0.11 18.50
N ASN A 753 -16.68 -0.70 18.68
CA ASN A 753 -16.52 -2.10 19.04
C ASN A 753 -17.21 -2.43 20.39
N TRP A 754 -17.21 -1.49 21.35
CA TRP A 754 -17.99 -1.62 22.59
C TRP A 754 -19.49 -1.70 22.36
N GLY A 755 -20.04 -0.88 21.46
CA GLY A 755 -21.46 -0.92 21.14
C GLY A 755 -21.87 -2.28 20.57
N GLU A 756 -21.06 -2.82 19.67
CA GLU A 756 -21.29 -4.13 19.06
C GLU A 756 -21.21 -5.27 20.09
N VAL A 757 -20.20 -5.28 20.96
CA VAL A 757 -20.06 -6.31 22.00
C VAL A 757 -21.12 -6.21 23.09
N ALA A 758 -21.54 -5.01 23.47
CA ALA A 758 -22.65 -4.84 24.42
C ALA A 758 -23.97 -5.42 23.86
N MET A 759 -24.23 -5.23 22.56
CA MET A 759 -25.40 -5.80 21.89
C MET A 759 -25.34 -7.33 21.82
N VAL A 760 -24.21 -7.90 21.39
CA VAL A 760 -24.02 -9.37 21.33
C VAL A 760 -24.15 -10.01 22.72
N THR A 761 -23.59 -9.38 23.75
CA THR A 761 -23.67 -9.89 25.13
C THR A 761 -25.13 -9.90 25.65
N LEU A 762 -25.92 -8.88 25.31
CA LEU A 762 -27.35 -8.83 25.66
C LEU A 762 -28.16 -9.90 24.94
N GLU A 763 -27.90 -10.12 23.64
CA GLU A 763 -28.60 -11.13 22.84
C GLU A 763 -28.27 -12.56 23.31
N VAL A 764 -26.99 -12.87 23.48
CA VAL A 764 -26.52 -14.19 23.96
C VAL A 764 -27.03 -14.45 25.38
N GLY A 765 -26.96 -13.46 26.28
CA GLY A 765 -27.51 -13.57 27.63
C GLY A 765 -29.01 -13.88 27.65
N GLY A 766 -29.78 -13.29 26.74
CA GLY A 766 -31.20 -13.59 26.57
C GLY A 766 -31.46 -15.02 26.10
N GLN A 767 -30.69 -15.50 25.11
CA GLN A 767 -30.82 -16.86 24.57
C GLN A 767 -30.43 -17.94 25.60
N VAL A 768 -29.35 -17.73 26.35
CA VAL A 768 -28.90 -18.65 27.42
C VAL A 768 -29.95 -18.76 28.53
N LEU A 769 -30.56 -17.64 28.95
CA LEU A 769 -31.63 -17.67 29.95
C LEU A 769 -32.88 -18.42 29.46
N GLN A 770 -33.23 -18.26 28.18
CA GLN A 770 -34.37 -18.95 27.58
C GLN A 770 -34.13 -20.47 27.46
N LEU A 771 -32.92 -20.87 27.05
CA LEU A 771 -32.52 -22.28 26.98
C LEU A 771 -32.46 -22.93 28.36
N ARG A 772 -31.96 -22.21 29.38
CA ARG A 772 -31.92 -22.69 30.76
C ARG A 772 -33.32 -22.96 31.33
N ARG A 773 -34.31 -22.09 31.04
CA ARG A 773 -35.71 -22.35 31.43
C ARG A 773 -36.27 -23.59 30.75
N ARG A 774 -36.04 -23.74 29.44
CA ARG A 774 -36.47 -24.95 28.70
C ARG A 774 -35.83 -26.22 29.26
N LEU A 775 -34.54 -26.16 29.63
CA LEU A 775 -33.86 -27.30 30.24
C LEU A 775 -34.46 -27.66 31.61
N GLN A 776 -34.77 -26.67 32.44
CA GLN A 776 -35.43 -26.88 33.73
C GLN A 776 -36.84 -27.47 33.57
N GLU A 777 -37.62 -27.01 32.59
CA GLU A 777 -38.93 -27.59 32.25
C GLU A 777 -38.81 -29.06 31.81
N VAL A 778 -37.80 -29.38 30.99
CA VAL A 778 -37.55 -30.75 30.54
C VAL A 778 -37.07 -31.64 31.70
N GLN A 779 -36.22 -31.14 32.59
CA GLN A 779 -35.77 -31.86 33.78
C GLN A 779 -36.92 -32.14 34.76
N ALA A 780 -37.82 -31.17 34.97
CA ALA A 780 -39.01 -31.36 35.81
C ALA A 780 -39.92 -32.47 35.25
N LYS A 781 -40.18 -32.45 33.94
CA LYS A 781 -40.99 -33.51 33.30
C LYS A 781 -40.30 -34.87 33.33
N PHE A 782 -38.98 -34.92 33.16
CA PHE A 782 -38.21 -36.16 33.30
C PHE A 782 -38.31 -36.74 34.72
N ALA A 783 -38.26 -35.89 35.75
CA ALA A 783 -38.43 -36.31 37.13
C ALA A 783 -39.82 -36.93 37.40
N GLU A 784 -40.88 -36.28 36.92
CA GLU A 784 -42.26 -36.81 36.97
C GLU A 784 -42.36 -38.18 36.28
N GLU A 785 -41.72 -38.33 35.13
CA GLU A 785 -41.76 -39.57 34.35
C GLU A 785 -40.93 -40.70 34.98
N THR A 786 -39.77 -40.39 35.56
CA THR A 786 -39.01 -41.37 36.36
C THR A 786 -39.80 -41.86 37.57
N SER A 787 -40.57 -40.97 38.22
CA SER A 787 -41.49 -41.33 39.29
C SER A 787 -42.57 -42.29 38.77
N CYS A 788 -43.18 -41.99 37.62
CA CYS A 788 -44.17 -42.86 36.97
C CYS A 788 -43.60 -44.24 36.59
N ARG A 789 -42.38 -44.30 36.06
CA ARG A 789 -41.68 -45.57 35.77
C ARG A 789 -41.44 -46.39 37.03
N LEU A 790 -41.04 -45.74 38.13
CA LEU A 790 -40.85 -46.42 39.40
C LEU A 790 -42.18 -47.02 39.90
N SER A 791 -43.28 -46.25 39.82
CA SER A 791 -44.62 -46.74 40.17
C SER A 791 -45.06 -47.92 39.30
N LEU A 792 -44.80 -47.88 37.99
CA LEU A 792 -45.11 -48.99 37.07
C LEU A 792 -44.27 -50.23 37.35
N GLN A 793 -42.98 -50.07 37.68
CA GLN A 793 -42.11 -51.19 38.07
C GLN A 793 -42.55 -51.84 39.38
N LEU A 794 -42.99 -51.03 40.35
CA LEU A 794 -43.56 -51.52 41.60
C LEU A 794 -44.87 -52.29 41.34
N ALA A 795 -45.78 -51.72 40.55
CA ALA A 795 -47.03 -52.39 40.17
C ALA A 795 -46.78 -53.70 39.41
N ALA A 796 -45.78 -53.75 38.51
CA ALA A 796 -45.39 -54.97 37.81
C ALA A 796 -44.84 -56.03 38.77
N ARG A 797 -44.03 -55.64 39.76
CA ARG A 797 -43.54 -56.56 40.81
C ARG A 797 -44.66 -57.08 41.68
N ASP A 798 -45.62 -56.25 42.06
CA ASP A 798 -46.77 -56.67 42.86
C ASP A 798 -47.66 -57.65 42.08
N LEU A 799 -47.86 -57.40 40.79
CA LEU A 799 -48.59 -58.31 39.89
C LEU A 799 -47.85 -59.64 39.71
N GLN A 800 -46.52 -59.61 39.61
CA GLN A 800 -45.69 -60.80 39.57
C GLN A 800 -45.77 -61.61 40.88
N ARG A 801 -45.77 -60.96 42.05
CA ARG A 801 -45.99 -61.65 43.33
C ARG A 801 -47.39 -62.24 43.43
N ALA A 802 -48.41 -61.53 42.95
CA ALA A 802 -49.77 -62.02 42.93
C ALA A 802 -49.92 -63.26 42.05
N LEU A 803 -49.24 -63.29 40.90
CA LEU A 803 -49.21 -64.47 40.03
C LEU A 803 -48.52 -65.67 40.70
N VAL A 804 -47.38 -65.45 41.36
CA VAL A 804 -46.68 -66.52 42.11
C VAL A 804 -47.57 -67.06 43.24
N GLY A 805 -48.24 -66.19 44.00
CA GLY A 805 -49.18 -66.64 45.05
C GLY A 805 -50.40 -67.37 44.50
N LEU A 806 -50.83 -67.07 43.27
CA LEU A 806 -51.89 -67.79 42.58
C LEU A 806 -51.43 -69.16 42.10
N GLU A 807 -50.18 -69.28 41.65
CA GLU A 807 -49.54 -70.56 41.32
C GLU A 807 -49.42 -71.44 42.57
N GLU A 808 -48.93 -70.90 43.70
CA GLU A 808 -48.88 -71.61 44.98
C GLU A 808 -50.27 -72.08 45.44
N HIS A 809 -51.29 -71.23 45.31
CA HIS A 809 -52.66 -71.60 45.69
C HIS A 809 -53.28 -72.66 44.76
N LEU A 810 -52.92 -72.65 43.47
CA LEU A 810 -53.31 -73.70 42.52
C LEU A 810 -52.58 -75.02 42.80
N GLU A 811 -51.33 -74.98 43.27
CA GLU A 811 -50.60 -76.16 43.74
C GLU A 811 -51.22 -76.72 45.04
N ASP A 812 -51.61 -75.88 45.99
CA ASP A 812 -52.34 -76.31 47.20
C ASP A 812 -53.68 -76.97 46.84
N LEU A 813 -54.46 -76.38 45.92
CA LEU A 813 -55.71 -76.96 45.42
C LEU A 813 -55.50 -78.27 44.65
N ALA A 814 -54.35 -78.43 43.98
CA ALA A 814 -53.99 -79.68 43.32
C ALA A 814 -53.65 -80.78 44.33
N MET A 815 -52.97 -80.42 45.44
CA MET A 815 -52.64 -81.32 46.55
C MET A 815 -53.87 -81.72 47.37
N ASP A 816 -54.84 -80.82 47.54
CA ASP A 816 -56.14 -81.11 48.17
C ASP A 816 -57.10 -81.92 47.27
N SER A 817 -56.71 -82.19 46.01
CA SER A 817 -57.49 -83.02 45.07
C SER A 817 -57.11 -84.51 45.07
N GLU A 818 -56.31 -84.98 46.03
CA GLU A 818 -56.23 -86.41 46.35
C GLU A 818 -57.61 -86.89 46.85
N ALA A 819 -58.41 -87.36 45.90
CA ALA A 819 -59.69 -87.98 46.13
C ALA A 819 -59.58 -89.06 47.22
N PRO A 820 -60.40 -88.99 48.29
CA PRO A 820 -60.54 -90.10 49.20
C PRO A 820 -61.11 -91.31 48.44
N SER A 821 -60.51 -92.47 48.70
CA SER A 821 -60.98 -93.75 48.16
C SER A 821 -62.46 -93.96 48.47
N ASN A 822 -63.25 -94.13 47.42
CA ASN A 822 -64.64 -94.60 47.42
C ASN A 822 -64.79 -95.95 48.14
N ALA A 823 -64.91 -95.94 49.47
CA ALA A 823 -65.33 -97.12 50.22
C ALA A 823 -66.31 -96.85 51.38
N GLU A 824 -66.48 -95.62 51.89
CA GLU A 824 -67.40 -95.37 53.02
C GLU A 824 -68.13 -94.02 52.90
N LEU A 825 -69.04 -93.90 51.93
CA LEU A 825 -70.04 -92.81 51.85
C LEU A 825 -71.31 -93.27 51.09
N ILE A 826 -71.71 -94.53 51.32
CA ILE A 826 -73.08 -95.03 51.16
C ILE A 826 -73.56 -95.39 52.56
N ASP A 827 -73.82 -94.36 53.38
CA ASP A 827 -74.72 -94.39 54.53
C ASP A 827 -74.56 -93.06 55.28
N HIS A 828 -75.18 -91.99 54.77
CA HIS A 828 -76.04 -91.14 55.60
C HIS A 828 -76.62 -89.95 54.82
N CYS A 829 -77.95 -89.86 54.97
CA CYS A 829 -78.88 -88.79 54.60
C CYS A 829 -79.30 -88.75 53.11
N GLN A 830 -80.51 -89.14 52.66
CA GLN A 830 -81.81 -89.24 53.33
C GLN A 830 -82.03 -88.23 54.47
N ALA A 831 -82.03 -86.94 54.13
CA ALA A 831 -82.96 -85.93 54.63
C ALA A 831 -82.47 -84.54 54.19
N ASP A 832 -83.38 -83.83 53.53
CA ASP A 832 -83.38 -82.42 53.09
C ASP A 832 -82.49 -81.99 51.91
#